data_AF-A0A537RDY0-F1
#
_entry.id   AF-A0A537RDY0-F1
#
_cell.length_a   1.000
_cell.length_b   1.000
_cell.length_c   1.000
_cell.angle_alpha   90.00
_cell.angle_beta   90.00
_cell.angle_gamma   90.00
#
_symmetry.space_group_name_H-M   'P 1'
#
loop_
_entity.id
_entity.type
_entity.pdbx_description
1 polymer ?
#
loop_
_entity_poly.entity_id
_entity_poly.type
_entity_poly.pdbx_seq_one_letter_code
_entity_poly.pdbx_strand_id
1 'polypeptide(L)'
;MAITMDAREAPRGPVLKGARDAAERARAFRRARRHSLLVKLLRVALPVAAVGIAGLYALTLGVSWQMGPGRLKIGEMEVTADDLTMKDATYFGLTKDGGRYEVRAKKAIVEFNKEAPIKLIDIDGDLLQANDVTTKLKAKHGLLDNAKSELELYDGIEIDASNGMQARMSRAMVYSKEHRIVSKHPVDLSMPNGRVQGASMTMRSDTREATFVGDVKAHLVSTEQPGQPAPSTPAFGRDSKHPIDVTADQLYVNDLAKTALFMGKVVAVQGDSTLKAPELHIAYEGRAAADAMTAAAQPRQPEEASRLSRLVAKDGVVVTVGVDRRVASDQVEFDAKADTALFVGDVLVNQQKNVLQGQRLFIDRKAGTSRLETPAEGTQPAGRIAATFYQNDTKGAAQPKSKPKSTPDHKDGAMQDGVLGSFKMDPNAPMDVEADTLDVYDNEKRAVFHGNVKTKQGDFVVRTKEMVAFYSAGLGLAGGSNGAADKTPAQLTRIEAKQKVLIISKDGQSATGDWAIFDTKANTVLLGDDVTISRGKDVAQGPRLKIDLTTGMYRFELEQEPAVAPAAPATSASPQLTAPAPPSSNPAERACAPGRQCLLVYPKDAQDRAKGAVDKVLPGSSAAKTGEAWLPSTSASPTLRGE
;
A
#
# COMPACT_ATOMS: atom_id res chain seq x y z
N MET A 1 4.19 -41.38 94.67
CA MET A 1 4.17 -42.86 94.56
C MET A 1 5.32 -43.28 93.66
N ALA A 2 5.92 -44.45 93.92
CA ALA A 2 7.04 -45.08 93.18
C ALA A 2 8.38 -44.29 93.16
N ILE A 3 9.60 -44.85 93.32
CA ILE A 3 10.22 -46.17 93.02
C ILE A 3 10.64 -46.27 91.53
N THR A 4 11.86 -46.61 91.11
CA THR A 4 13.26 -46.66 91.66
C THR A 4 14.23 -46.85 90.45
N MET A 5 15.53 -47.19 90.66
CA MET A 5 16.40 -47.95 89.74
C MET A 5 16.96 -47.20 88.48
N ASP A 6 18.13 -47.51 87.88
CA ASP A 6 19.42 -48.14 88.29
C ASP A 6 20.43 -47.97 87.10
N ALA A 7 21.73 -48.36 87.02
CA ALA A 7 22.73 -49.00 87.90
C ALA A 7 24.18 -48.76 87.38
N ARG A 8 25.20 -49.27 88.12
CA ARG A 8 26.56 -49.73 87.67
C ARG A 8 27.61 -48.69 87.18
N GLU A 9 28.77 -48.55 87.84
CA GLU A 9 30.06 -49.32 87.72
C GLU A 9 30.84 -49.07 86.41
N ALA A 10 32.16 -48.79 86.31
CA ALA A 10 33.31 -48.45 87.21
C ALA A 10 34.50 -47.97 86.29
N PRO A 11 35.83 -47.94 86.62
CA PRO A 11 36.61 -47.85 87.89
C PRO A 11 37.80 -46.79 87.88
N ARG A 12 38.51 -46.67 89.03
CA ARG A 12 39.97 -46.33 89.28
C ARG A 12 40.80 -45.75 88.10
N GLY A 13 41.43 -44.54 88.16
CA GLY A 13 42.64 -44.14 88.95
C GLY A 13 43.92 -44.07 88.06
N PRO A 14 45.12 -43.57 88.46
CA PRO A 14 45.52 -42.81 89.68
C PRO A 14 46.53 -41.61 89.50
N VAL A 15 46.60 -40.71 90.51
CA VAL A 15 47.83 -40.09 91.12
C VAL A 15 48.78 -39.12 90.34
N LEU A 16 49.40 -38.19 91.11
CA LEU A 16 50.55 -37.28 90.82
C LEU A 16 50.38 -36.04 89.88
N LYS A 17 50.27 -34.83 90.46
CA LYS A 17 51.34 -33.78 90.46
C LYS A 17 50.90 -32.42 91.01
N GLY A 18 51.61 -31.92 92.03
CA GLY A 18 51.53 -30.51 92.43
C GLY A 18 52.32 -29.62 91.47
N ALA A 19 51.63 -28.87 90.60
CA ALA A 19 52.28 -27.96 89.64
C ALA A 19 51.43 -26.76 89.16
N ARG A 20 50.13 -26.66 89.51
CA ARG A 20 49.20 -25.69 88.89
C ARG A 20 48.64 -24.61 89.84
N ASP A 21 48.43 -24.91 91.12
CA ASP A 21 47.81 -23.99 92.09
C ASP A 21 48.56 -22.66 92.35
N ALA A 22 49.88 -22.64 92.20
CA ALA A 22 50.68 -21.42 92.34
C ALA A 22 50.50 -20.46 91.15
N ALA A 23 50.15 -20.98 89.98
CA ALA A 23 50.19 -20.23 88.72
C ALA A 23 48.96 -19.33 88.49
N GLU A 24 47.82 -19.60 89.14
CA GLU A 24 46.60 -18.79 89.01
C GLU A 24 46.55 -17.63 90.02
N ARG A 25 46.93 -17.88 91.28
CA ARG A 25 46.95 -16.84 92.33
C ARG A 25 47.91 -15.69 91.96
N ALA A 26 49.03 -16.02 91.30
CA ALA A 26 49.97 -15.04 90.74
C ALA A 26 49.50 -14.32 89.46
N ARG A 27 48.33 -14.66 88.89
CA ARG A 27 47.67 -13.93 87.80
C ARG A 27 46.61 -12.96 88.33
N ALA A 28 45.85 -13.36 89.36
CA ALA A 28 44.83 -12.52 89.99
C ALA A 28 45.39 -11.17 90.49
N PHE A 29 46.43 -11.20 91.34
CA PHE A 29 46.98 -9.98 91.95
C PHE A 29 47.65 -9.01 90.96
N ARG A 30 47.97 -9.44 89.72
CA ARG A 30 48.51 -8.54 88.68
C ARG A 30 47.44 -7.73 87.95
N ARG A 31 46.15 -8.10 88.02
CA ARG A 31 45.05 -7.25 87.49
C ARG A 31 44.75 -6.05 88.41
N ALA A 32 44.88 -6.21 89.73
CA ALA A 32 44.49 -5.19 90.71
C ALA A 32 45.32 -3.88 90.67
N ARG A 33 46.63 -3.93 90.42
CA ARG A 33 47.48 -2.73 90.46
C ARG A 33 47.36 -1.78 89.26
N ARG A 34 46.83 -2.22 88.11
CA ARG A 34 46.76 -1.38 86.89
C ARG A 34 45.65 -0.31 86.95
N HIS A 35 44.47 -0.62 87.48
CA HIS A 35 43.37 0.36 87.58
C HIS A 35 43.67 1.53 88.55
N SER A 36 44.34 1.27 89.67
CA SER A 36 44.60 2.32 90.70
C SER A 36 45.53 3.44 90.21
N LEU A 37 46.48 3.13 89.31
CA LEU A 37 47.33 4.14 88.68
C LEU A 37 46.61 4.89 87.55
N LEU A 38 45.86 4.16 86.71
CA LEU A 38 45.16 4.74 85.56
C LEU A 38 44.10 5.77 86.00
N VAL A 39 43.34 5.48 87.05
CA VAL A 39 42.35 6.41 87.63
C VAL A 39 43.01 7.65 88.26
N LYS A 40 44.19 7.50 88.89
CA LYS A 40 44.94 8.64 89.44
C LYS A 40 45.48 9.56 88.33
N LEU A 41 45.93 8.98 87.21
CA LEU A 41 46.43 9.75 86.07
C LEU A 41 45.29 10.48 85.33
N LEU A 42 44.15 9.81 85.10
CA LEU A 42 42.99 10.44 84.44
C LEU A 42 42.43 11.63 85.23
N ARG A 43 42.42 11.55 86.57
CA ARG A 43 41.96 12.66 87.45
C ARG A 43 42.75 13.96 87.30
N VAL A 44 43.98 13.92 86.77
CA VAL A 44 44.80 15.12 86.52
C VAL A 44 44.82 15.46 85.03
N ALA A 45 44.97 14.46 84.15
CA ALA A 45 45.08 14.69 82.70
C ALA A 45 43.82 15.32 82.09
N LEU A 46 42.62 14.90 82.53
CA LEU A 46 41.35 15.31 81.93
C LEU A 46 41.02 16.81 82.17
N PRO A 47 41.10 17.37 83.40
CA PRO A 47 40.90 18.82 83.59
C PRO A 47 42.00 19.67 82.94
N VAL A 48 43.26 19.20 82.90
CA VAL A 48 44.35 19.91 82.22
C VAL A 48 44.10 19.98 80.71
N ALA A 49 43.63 18.89 80.09
CA ALA A 49 43.25 18.88 78.67
C ALA A 49 42.09 19.85 78.37
N ALA A 50 41.07 19.90 79.24
CA ALA A 50 39.95 20.83 79.09
C ALA A 50 40.39 22.31 79.14
N VAL A 51 41.28 22.67 80.08
CA VAL A 51 41.86 24.03 80.16
C VAL A 51 42.74 24.33 78.95
N GLY A 52 43.52 23.35 78.46
CA GLY A 52 44.32 23.50 77.24
C GLY A 52 43.49 23.77 75.99
N ILE A 53 42.37 23.06 75.81
CA ILE A 53 41.43 23.26 74.70
C ILE A 53 40.76 24.65 74.80
N ALA A 54 40.30 25.05 75.98
CA ALA A 54 39.71 26.36 76.20
C ALA A 54 40.71 27.51 75.93
N GLY A 55 41.97 27.35 76.37
CA GLY A 55 43.05 28.30 76.10
C GLY A 55 43.41 28.41 74.61
N LEU A 56 43.46 27.28 73.89
CA LEU A 56 43.70 27.27 72.45
C LEU A 56 42.55 27.94 71.67
N TYR A 57 41.31 27.69 72.06
CA TYR A 57 40.14 28.33 71.45
C TYR A 57 40.12 29.85 71.69
N ALA A 58 40.40 30.28 72.92
CA ALA A 58 40.56 31.70 73.25
C ALA A 58 41.70 32.37 72.46
N LEU A 59 42.81 31.65 72.25
CA LEU A 59 43.92 32.12 71.40
C LEU A 59 43.46 32.32 69.94
N THR A 60 42.69 31.38 69.37
CA THR A 60 42.20 31.51 67.98
C THR A 60 41.20 32.66 67.79
N LEU A 61 40.48 33.06 68.85
CA LEU A 61 39.58 34.22 68.81
C LEU A 61 40.31 35.57 68.97
N GLY A 62 41.52 35.56 69.54
CA GLY A 62 42.29 36.77 69.84
C GLY A 62 43.19 37.29 68.71
N VAL A 63 43.45 36.51 67.65
CA VAL A 63 44.40 36.87 66.58
C VAL A 63 43.69 37.33 65.31
N SER A 64 43.41 38.63 65.23
CA SER A 64 42.98 39.30 64.00
C SER A 64 44.13 39.41 62.99
N TRP A 65 44.22 38.47 62.05
CA TRP A 65 45.25 38.47 61.00
C TRP A 65 45.06 39.60 59.99
N GLN A 66 45.79 40.72 60.16
CA GLN A 66 45.66 41.91 59.33
C GLN A 66 46.73 41.99 58.21
N MET A 67 46.30 41.65 56.99
CA MET A 67 46.81 42.08 55.67
C MET A 67 48.20 41.63 55.17
N GLY A 68 48.17 40.96 54.01
CA GLY A 68 49.03 41.25 52.85
C GLY A 68 48.19 41.91 51.73
N PRO A 69 48.79 42.63 50.76
CA PRO A 69 48.06 43.63 49.99
C PRO A 69 47.25 43.09 48.79
N GLY A 70 45.92 43.08 48.91
CA GLY A 70 44.99 42.90 47.79
C GLY A 70 43.75 43.78 47.93
N ARG A 71 43.63 44.82 47.11
CA ARG A 71 42.43 45.70 47.09
C ARG A 71 41.28 45.07 46.31
N LEU A 72 40.64 44.07 46.90
CA LEU A 72 39.27 43.73 46.51
C LEU A 72 38.35 44.87 46.99
N LYS A 73 37.85 45.68 46.05
CA LYS A 73 36.59 46.39 46.28
C LYS A 73 35.53 45.32 46.50
N ILE A 74 34.97 45.25 47.71
CA ILE A 74 33.69 44.59 47.90
C ILE A 74 32.69 45.45 47.12
N GLY A 75 32.27 44.94 45.96
CA GLY A 75 31.11 45.47 45.26
C GLY A 75 29.91 45.35 46.18
N GLU A 76 29.01 46.33 46.10
CA GLU A 76 27.81 46.44 46.91
C GLU A 76 27.09 45.10 47.02
N MET A 77 27.09 44.50 48.22
CA MET A 77 26.28 43.32 48.51
C MET A 77 24.85 43.79 48.75
N GLU A 78 24.19 44.20 47.67
CA GLU A 78 22.76 44.36 47.65
C GLU A 78 22.13 42.96 47.77
N VAL A 79 21.87 42.55 49.01
CA VAL A 79 20.90 41.48 49.28
C VAL A 79 19.53 42.10 49.18
N THR A 80 19.07 42.33 47.94
CA THR A 80 17.65 42.59 47.66
C THR A 80 16.89 41.37 48.18
N ALA A 81 15.91 41.58 49.07
CA ALA A 81 15.55 40.58 50.10
C ALA A 81 14.68 39.40 49.63
N ASP A 82 14.58 39.19 48.31
CA ASP A 82 13.44 38.52 47.67
C ASP A 82 13.78 37.21 46.91
N ASP A 83 15.04 37.01 46.49
CA ASP A 83 15.47 35.76 45.83
C ASP A 83 16.82 35.17 46.27
N LEU A 84 17.00 33.88 45.95
CA LEU A 84 18.23 33.12 46.11
C LEU A 84 18.73 32.66 44.72
N THR A 85 19.74 33.35 44.21
CA THR A 85 20.40 32.98 42.94
C THR A 85 21.55 32.00 43.15
N MET A 86 21.39 30.78 42.65
CA MET A 86 22.44 29.76 42.51
C MET A 86 23.17 29.90 41.16
N LYS A 87 24.47 29.60 41.12
CA LYS A 87 25.29 29.52 39.91
C LYS A 87 25.62 28.06 39.59
N ASP A 88 25.77 27.74 38.31
CA ASP A 88 26.18 26.42 37.80
C ASP A 88 25.34 25.28 38.43
N ALA A 89 24.04 25.54 38.56
CA ALA A 89 23.09 24.68 39.24
C ALA A 89 22.85 23.40 38.41
N THR A 90 22.94 22.24 39.06
CA THR A 90 22.81 20.93 38.39
C THR A 90 21.73 20.10 39.08
N TYR A 91 20.81 19.56 38.29
CA TYR A 91 19.74 18.65 38.72
C TYR A 91 19.89 17.33 37.96
N PHE A 92 19.94 16.20 38.67
CA PHE A 92 20.14 14.88 38.06
C PHE A 92 19.14 13.85 38.58
N GLY A 93 18.86 12.84 37.78
CA GLY A 93 17.94 11.78 38.15
C GLY A 93 17.96 10.59 37.18
N LEU A 94 17.02 9.68 37.40
CA LEU A 94 16.80 8.50 36.56
C LEU A 94 15.43 8.58 35.89
N THR A 95 15.33 8.13 34.64
CA THR A 95 14.04 7.86 33.99
C THR A 95 13.49 6.51 34.48
N LYS A 96 12.19 6.30 34.27
CA LYS A 96 11.50 5.04 34.62
C LYS A 96 12.10 3.82 33.90
N ASP A 97 12.70 4.05 32.74
CA ASP A 97 13.31 3.06 31.86
C ASP A 97 14.78 2.74 32.24
N GLY A 98 15.31 3.36 33.31
CA GLY A 98 16.68 3.18 33.77
C GLY A 98 17.72 4.08 33.08
N GLY A 99 17.29 4.99 32.20
CA GLY A 99 18.15 6.06 31.70
C GLY A 99 18.53 7.04 32.81
N ARG A 100 19.62 7.79 32.64
CA ARG A 100 20.04 8.87 33.54
C ARG A 100 19.95 10.22 32.82
N TYR A 101 19.52 11.24 33.53
CA TYR A 101 19.52 12.61 33.02
C TYR A 101 20.24 13.56 33.97
N GLU A 102 20.84 14.59 33.40
CA GLU A 102 21.51 15.70 34.07
C GLU A 102 21.09 16.98 33.36
N VAL A 103 20.57 17.95 34.10
CA VAL A 103 20.16 19.27 33.62
C VAL A 103 20.99 20.31 34.36
N ARG A 104 21.83 21.04 33.64
CA ARG A 104 22.66 22.12 34.18
C ARG A 104 22.08 23.46 33.74
N ALA A 105 22.18 24.47 34.59
CA ALA A 105 21.85 25.86 34.26
C ALA A 105 22.91 26.81 34.84
N LYS A 106 23.42 27.75 34.03
CA LYS A 106 24.45 28.70 34.50
C LYS A 106 23.96 29.56 35.66
N LYS A 107 22.65 29.83 35.71
CA LYS A 107 21.97 30.39 36.88
C LYS A 107 20.65 29.67 37.14
N ALA A 108 20.31 29.51 38.41
CA ALA A 108 18.98 29.13 38.86
C ALA A 108 18.53 30.08 39.97
N ILE A 109 17.38 30.73 39.81
CA ILE A 109 16.83 31.68 40.78
C ILE A 109 15.66 31.01 41.50
N VAL A 110 15.75 30.94 42.83
CA VAL A 110 14.73 30.38 43.73
C VAL A 110 14.16 31.52 44.56
N GLU A 111 12.87 31.81 44.43
CA GLU A 111 12.19 32.78 45.31
C GLU A 111 11.98 32.17 46.71
N PHE A 112 11.94 32.98 47.77
CA PHE A 112 11.73 32.44 49.13
C PHE A 112 10.31 31.88 49.37
N ASN A 113 9.38 32.10 48.44
CA ASN A 113 8.12 31.38 48.40
C ASN A 113 8.32 29.92 47.95
N LYS A 114 8.03 28.97 48.85
CA LYS A 114 8.18 27.52 48.62
C LYS A 114 7.33 26.96 47.47
N GLU A 115 6.32 27.70 47.01
CA GLU A 115 5.42 27.32 45.91
C GLU A 115 5.78 28.00 44.58
N ALA A 116 6.80 28.86 44.54
CA ALA A 116 7.25 29.52 43.33
C ALA A 116 8.10 28.59 42.44
N PRO A 117 7.99 28.68 41.10
CA PRO A 117 8.81 27.91 40.18
C PRO A 117 10.26 28.42 40.16
N ILE A 118 11.23 27.50 40.11
CA ILE A 118 12.65 27.82 39.99
C ILE A 118 12.93 28.31 38.56
N LYS A 119 13.45 29.53 38.42
CA LYS A 119 13.78 30.13 37.11
C LYS A 119 15.18 29.68 36.70
N LEU A 120 15.29 29.01 35.56
CA LEU A 120 16.55 28.48 35.02
C LEU A 120 17.01 29.35 33.84
N ILE A 121 18.31 29.67 33.77
CA ILE A 121 18.90 30.52 32.73
C ILE A 121 20.17 29.86 32.17
N ASP A 122 20.27 29.83 30.83
CA ASP A 122 21.26 29.12 30.02
C ASP A 122 21.35 27.64 30.44
N ILE A 123 20.42 26.83 29.92
CA ILE A 123 20.21 25.42 30.24
C ILE A 123 20.92 24.53 29.22
N ASP A 124 21.78 23.64 29.71
CA ASP A 124 22.40 22.53 28.96
C ASP A 124 22.06 21.22 29.69
N GLY A 125 21.30 20.33 29.04
CA GLY A 125 20.95 19.01 29.56
C GLY A 125 21.58 17.87 28.75
N ASP A 126 21.98 16.80 29.45
CA ASP A 126 22.38 15.52 28.86
C ASP A 126 21.46 14.40 29.40
N LEU A 127 20.86 13.63 28.51
CA LEU A 127 20.07 12.42 28.80
C LEU A 127 20.75 11.22 28.15
N LEU A 128 21.25 10.29 28.96
CA LEU A 128 21.71 8.98 28.51
C LEU A 128 20.63 7.95 28.82
N GLN A 129 19.88 7.58 27.79
CA GLN A 129 18.84 6.55 27.87
C GLN A 129 19.45 5.16 28.13
N ALA A 130 18.64 4.18 28.54
CA ALA A 130 19.09 2.79 28.81
C ALA A 130 19.46 1.98 27.56
N ASN A 131 19.66 2.66 26.43
CA ASN A 131 20.02 2.15 25.11
C ASN A 131 21.32 2.78 24.57
N ASP A 132 22.08 3.45 25.43
CA ASP A 132 23.27 4.26 25.11
C ASP A 132 23.03 5.44 24.12
N VAL A 133 21.79 5.74 23.74
CA VAL A 133 21.46 6.98 23.04
C VAL A 133 21.65 8.16 23.99
N THR A 134 22.57 9.05 23.59
CA THR A 134 22.82 10.30 24.29
C THR A 134 22.03 11.41 23.60
N THR A 135 21.09 12.01 24.30
CA THR A 135 20.30 13.16 23.86
C THR A 135 20.78 14.40 24.59
N LYS A 136 21.21 15.41 23.85
CA LYS A 136 21.51 16.74 24.37
C LYS A 136 20.31 17.64 24.23
N LEU A 137 20.09 18.48 25.23
CA LEU A 137 19.03 19.48 25.30
C LEU A 137 19.66 20.83 25.56
N LYS A 138 19.19 21.87 24.88
CA LYS A 138 19.53 23.26 25.16
C LYS A 138 18.28 24.11 25.21
N ALA A 139 18.24 25.07 26.12
CA ALA A 139 17.22 26.12 26.16
C ALA A 139 17.81 27.36 26.84
N LYS A 140 17.39 28.56 26.45
CA LYS A 140 17.85 29.79 27.13
C LYS A 140 17.21 29.95 28.51
N HIS A 141 15.93 29.61 28.62
CA HIS A 141 15.14 29.80 29.82
C HIS A 141 14.25 28.60 30.13
N GLY A 142 13.89 28.47 31.42
CA GLY A 142 12.90 27.50 31.86
C GLY A 142 12.36 27.80 33.26
N LEU A 143 11.23 27.18 33.59
CA LEU A 143 10.56 27.26 34.90
C LEU A 143 10.33 25.85 35.42
N LEU A 144 10.97 25.50 36.54
CA LEU A 144 10.81 24.20 37.20
C LEU A 144 9.89 24.34 38.42
N ASP A 145 8.66 23.86 38.30
CA ASP A 145 7.73 23.72 39.42
C ASP A 145 7.88 22.32 40.03
N ASN A 146 8.56 22.23 41.16
CA ASN A 146 8.78 20.95 41.85
C ASN A 146 7.50 20.33 42.42
N ALA A 147 6.53 21.16 42.84
CA ALA A 147 5.29 20.71 43.47
C ALA A 147 4.36 20.04 42.46
N LYS A 148 4.14 20.69 41.31
CA LYS A 148 3.46 20.10 40.15
C LYS A 148 4.32 19.02 39.48
N SER A 149 5.64 19.17 39.55
CA SER A 149 6.65 18.38 38.81
C SER A 149 6.54 18.62 37.30
N GLU A 150 6.44 19.90 36.96
CA GLU A 150 6.35 20.46 35.62
C GLU A 150 7.62 21.26 35.31
N LEU A 151 8.14 21.12 34.08
CA LEU A 151 9.25 21.92 33.56
C LEU A 151 8.81 22.60 32.28
N GLU A 152 8.66 23.93 32.32
CA GLU A 152 8.56 24.75 31.11
C GLU A 152 9.97 25.07 30.60
N LEU A 153 10.16 25.03 29.29
CA LEU A 153 11.35 25.48 28.58
C LEU A 153 10.93 26.49 27.50
N TYR A 154 11.73 27.52 27.25
CA TYR A 154 11.44 28.52 26.21
C TYR A 154 12.68 29.30 25.71
N ASP A 155 12.45 30.17 24.72
CA ASP A 155 13.41 31.05 24.03
C ASP A 155 14.49 30.35 23.18
N GLY A 156 14.08 29.25 22.54
CA GLY A 156 14.89 28.48 21.60
C GLY A 156 15.37 27.20 22.23
N ILE A 157 14.57 26.15 22.04
CA ILE A 157 14.89 24.79 22.49
C ILE A 157 15.49 24.03 21.32
N GLU A 158 16.67 23.46 21.54
CA GLU A 158 17.36 22.58 20.60
C GLU A 158 17.60 21.23 21.28
N ILE A 159 17.32 20.14 20.56
CA ILE A 159 17.53 18.76 21.01
C ILE A 159 18.35 18.05 19.93
N ASP A 160 19.46 17.43 20.31
CA ASP A 160 20.37 16.67 19.44
C ASP A 160 20.57 15.27 20.02
N ALA A 161 20.10 14.22 19.35
CA ALA A 161 20.31 12.83 19.77
C ALA A 161 21.40 12.14 18.95
N SER A 162 22.19 11.27 19.61
CA SER A 162 23.33 10.56 19.01
C SER A 162 22.97 9.58 17.88
N ASN A 163 21.68 9.34 17.64
CA ASN A 163 21.13 8.55 16.53
C ASN A 163 20.68 9.43 15.33
N GLY A 164 21.08 10.70 15.27
CA GLY A 164 20.82 11.59 14.13
C GLY A 164 19.45 12.27 14.13
N MET A 165 18.67 12.13 15.20
CA MET A 165 17.46 12.93 15.40
C MET A 165 17.82 14.31 15.95
N GLN A 166 17.18 15.35 15.41
CA GLN A 166 17.25 16.72 15.93
C GLN A 166 15.84 17.30 16.08
N ALA A 167 15.54 18.00 17.17
CA ALA A 167 14.27 18.73 17.31
C ALA A 167 14.51 20.19 17.69
N ARG A 168 13.71 21.10 17.13
CA ARG A 168 13.73 22.53 17.44
C ARG A 168 12.32 23.04 17.69
N MET A 169 12.15 23.83 18.75
CA MET A 169 10.87 24.43 19.14
C MET A 169 11.08 25.69 19.98
N SER A 170 10.10 26.59 20.02
CA SER A 170 10.24 27.87 20.75
C SER A 170 9.87 27.79 22.24
N ARG A 171 8.95 26.88 22.62
CA ARG A 171 8.53 26.59 23.99
C ARG A 171 8.01 25.16 24.11
N ALA A 172 8.25 24.50 25.24
CA ALA A 172 7.70 23.19 25.58
C ALA A 172 7.37 23.10 27.08
N MET A 173 6.41 22.25 27.43
CA MET A 173 6.05 21.91 28.81
C MET A 173 6.20 20.40 29.02
N VAL A 174 6.97 19.99 30.02
CA VAL A 174 7.24 18.59 30.38
C VAL A 174 6.53 18.24 31.67
N TYR A 175 5.56 17.33 31.60
CA TYR A 175 4.77 16.85 32.74
C TYR A 175 5.37 15.52 33.25
N SER A 176 6.34 15.59 34.15
CA SER A 176 7.14 14.43 34.57
C SER A 176 6.31 13.30 35.20
N LYS A 177 5.23 13.64 35.91
CA LYS A 177 4.27 12.69 36.51
C LYS A 177 3.35 12.02 35.48
N GLU A 178 3.02 12.70 34.40
CA GLU A 178 2.10 12.22 33.35
C GLU A 178 2.83 11.55 32.18
N HIS A 179 4.17 11.53 32.20
CA HIS A 179 5.01 11.06 31.09
C HIS A 179 4.68 11.74 29.74
N ARG A 180 4.24 13.02 29.80
CA ARG A 180 3.74 13.79 28.66
C ARG A 180 4.59 15.03 28.40
N ILE A 181 4.91 15.30 27.14
CA ILE A 181 5.56 16.53 26.66
C ILE A 181 4.59 17.25 25.74
N VAL A 182 4.40 18.56 25.91
CA VAL A 182 3.46 19.36 25.11
C VAL A 182 4.14 20.64 24.62
N SER A 183 4.18 20.84 23.30
CA SER A 183 4.42 22.14 22.68
C SER A 183 3.12 22.68 22.10
N LYS A 184 2.71 23.87 22.54
CA LYS A 184 1.62 24.66 21.93
C LYS A 184 2.12 25.62 20.84
N HIS A 185 3.36 25.45 20.42
CA HIS A 185 4.06 26.30 19.44
C HIS A 185 4.70 25.41 18.35
N PRO A 186 5.09 25.99 17.20
CA PRO A 186 5.66 25.22 16.10
C PRO A 186 6.85 24.35 16.51
N VAL A 187 6.80 23.08 16.09
CA VAL A 187 7.85 22.09 16.29
C VAL A 187 8.39 21.67 14.93
N ASP A 188 9.71 21.55 14.84
CA ASP A 188 10.43 21.04 13.69
C ASP A 188 11.33 19.87 14.14
N LEU A 189 11.03 18.67 13.65
CA LEU A 189 11.68 17.41 14.01
C LEU A 189 12.37 16.81 12.78
N SER A 190 13.69 16.79 12.78
CA SER A 190 14.52 16.07 11.80
C SER A 190 14.89 14.68 12.32
N MET A 191 14.90 13.72 11.41
CA MET A 191 15.25 12.31 11.64
C MET A 191 16.22 11.86 10.53
N PRO A 192 16.94 10.73 10.70
CA PRO A 192 17.79 10.19 9.63
C PRO A 192 17.04 9.89 8.33
N ASN A 193 15.75 9.54 8.42
CA ASN A 193 14.88 9.14 7.32
C ASN A 193 13.81 10.19 6.94
N GLY A 194 13.90 11.43 7.42
CA GLY A 194 12.94 12.47 7.05
C GLY A 194 12.84 13.64 8.02
N ARG A 195 11.82 14.48 7.82
CA ARG A 195 11.54 15.66 8.65
C ARG A 195 10.05 15.86 8.82
N VAL A 196 9.61 16.21 10.03
CA VAL A 196 8.21 16.49 10.39
C VAL A 196 8.11 17.89 11.00
N GLN A 197 7.21 18.70 10.47
CA GLN A 197 6.85 20.01 11.00
C GLN A 197 5.36 20.02 11.38
N GLY A 198 5.00 20.78 12.42
CA GLY A 198 3.60 21.02 12.79
C GLY A 198 3.47 22.20 13.77
N ALA A 199 2.29 22.84 13.80
CA ALA A 199 2.04 24.03 14.62
C ALA A 199 1.99 23.74 16.13
N SER A 200 1.76 22.49 16.51
CA SER A 200 1.81 21.99 17.89
C SER A 200 2.17 20.51 17.94
N MET A 201 2.66 20.03 19.09
CA MET A 201 3.02 18.64 19.34
C MET A 201 2.59 18.22 20.76
N THR A 202 2.02 17.03 20.90
CA THR A 202 1.91 16.31 22.17
C THR A 202 2.57 14.94 22.03
N MET A 203 3.52 14.64 22.91
CA MET A 203 4.19 13.33 22.97
C MET A 203 3.92 12.66 24.32
N ARG A 204 3.76 11.35 24.29
CA ARG A 204 3.73 10.45 25.44
C ARG A 204 4.96 9.54 25.41
N SER A 205 5.83 9.66 26.41
CA SER A 205 7.03 8.82 26.49
C SER A 205 6.74 7.42 27.04
N ASP A 206 5.61 7.22 27.74
CA ASP A 206 5.20 5.92 28.27
C ASP A 206 4.66 4.97 27.19
N THR A 207 3.91 5.48 26.21
CA THR A 207 3.35 4.70 25.10
C THR A 207 4.11 4.82 23.78
N ARG A 208 5.13 5.68 23.70
CA ARG A 208 5.87 6.04 22.47
C ARG A 208 4.93 6.59 21.38
N GLU A 209 4.01 7.46 21.80
CA GLU A 209 3.00 8.08 20.94
C GLU A 209 3.31 9.57 20.75
N ALA A 210 3.20 10.07 19.52
CA ALA A 210 3.39 11.48 19.19
C ALA A 210 2.25 11.96 18.29
N THR A 211 1.65 13.10 18.64
CA THR A 211 0.58 13.75 17.87
C THR A 211 1.02 15.15 17.48
N PHE A 212 1.02 15.46 16.19
CA PHE A 212 1.27 16.78 15.63
C PHE A 212 -0.04 17.33 15.05
N VAL A 213 -0.37 18.60 15.33
CA VAL A 213 -1.63 19.23 14.90
C VAL A 213 -1.38 20.62 14.34
N GLY A 214 -2.01 20.91 13.20
CA GLY A 214 -1.95 22.18 12.47
C GLY A 214 -0.82 22.24 11.45
N ASP A 215 -1.16 22.45 10.18
CA ASP A 215 -0.25 22.59 9.03
C ASP A 215 0.89 21.55 9.01
N VAL A 216 0.55 20.27 9.24
CA VAL A 216 1.55 19.20 9.34
C VAL A 216 2.20 18.97 7.98
N LYS A 217 3.53 18.88 7.96
CA LYS A 217 4.34 18.57 6.77
C LYS A 217 5.39 17.53 7.13
N ALA A 218 5.33 16.36 6.49
CA ALA A 218 6.29 15.28 6.64
C ALA A 218 6.99 15.01 5.31
N HIS A 219 8.30 15.27 5.24
CA HIS A 219 9.16 14.92 4.11
C HIS A 219 9.89 13.62 4.46
N LEU A 220 9.55 12.53 3.79
CA LEU A 220 10.10 11.19 4.06
C LEU A 220 11.13 10.81 2.98
N VAL A 221 12.31 10.34 3.40
CA VAL A 221 13.36 9.84 2.51
C VAL A 221 13.70 8.39 2.82
N SER A 222 13.74 7.56 1.77
CA SER A 222 14.31 6.21 1.87
C SER A 222 15.82 6.32 1.86
N THR A 223 16.45 6.03 3.00
CA THR A 223 17.91 6.03 3.13
C THR A 223 18.52 4.75 2.56
N GLU A 224 19.32 4.89 1.51
CA GLU A 224 20.07 3.80 0.90
C GLU A 224 21.26 3.42 1.80
N GLN A 225 21.31 2.18 2.29
CA GLN A 225 22.41 1.70 3.14
C GLN A 225 23.59 1.19 2.30
N PRO A 226 24.83 1.62 2.59
CA PRO A 226 26.01 1.13 1.87
C PRO A 226 26.17 -0.38 1.94
N GLY A 227 26.03 -1.06 0.79
CA GLY A 227 26.23 -2.51 0.66
C GLY A 227 24.96 -3.37 0.67
N GLN A 228 23.77 -2.78 0.76
CA GLN A 228 22.48 -3.49 0.70
C GLN A 228 21.60 -2.85 -0.39
N PRO A 229 20.94 -3.63 -1.28
CA PRO A 229 20.15 -3.04 -2.36
C PRO A 229 19.02 -2.17 -1.80
N ALA A 230 18.87 -0.96 -2.34
CA ALA A 230 17.96 0.05 -1.83
C ALA A 230 16.53 -0.53 -1.61
N PRO A 231 15.98 -0.48 -0.39
CA PRO A 231 14.60 -0.88 -0.17
C PRO A 231 13.69 0.09 -0.93
N SER A 232 12.88 -0.45 -1.85
CA SER A 232 11.93 0.34 -2.63
C SER A 232 10.89 0.97 -1.72
N THR A 233 10.83 2.31 -1.71
CA THR A 233 9.74 3.05 -1.10
C THR A 233 8.40 2.53 -1.66
N PRO A 234 7.34 2.30 -0.85
CA PRO A 234 5.99 2.04 -1.31
C PRO A 234 5.56 3.19 -2.21
N ALA A 235 5.58 2.91 -3.50
CA ALA A 235 5.39 3.93 -4.50
C ALA A 235 3.95 3.90 -4.98
N PHE A 236 3.19 4.94 -4.60
CA PHE A 236 1.96 5.26 -5.32
C PHE A 236 2.27 5.95 -6.65
N GLY A 237 3.48 6.48 -6.83
CA GLY A 237 3.99 7.01 -8.09
C GLY A 237 4.79 6.02 -8.94
N ARG A 238 5.20 6.48 -10.14
CA ARG A 238 6.00 5.68 -11.09
C ARG A 238 7.40 5.35 -10.55
N ASP A 239 8.10 6.31 -9.97
CA ASP A 239 9.46 6.13 -9.44
C ASP A 239 9.48 6.04 -7.90
N SER A 240 9.97 4.91 -7.39
CA SER A 240 10.11 4.63 -5.95
C SER A 240 11.34 5.28 -5.30
N LYS A 241 12.20 5.95 -6.07
CA LYS A 241 13.39 6.67 -5.57
C LYS A 241 13.10 8.10 -5.13
N HIS A 242 11.98 8.67 -5.56
CA HIS A 242 11.60 10.01 -5.13
C HIS A 242 11.13 10.00 -3.65
N PRO A 243 11.50 11.04 -2.86
CA PRO A 243 10.93 11.28 -1.54
C PRO A 243 9.40 11.31 -1.56
N ILE A 244 8.79 11.08 -0.40
CA ILE A 244 7.35 11.25 -0.20
C ILE A 244 7.13 12.45 0.72
N ASP A 245 6.57 13.52 0.15
CA ASP A 245 6.08 14.67 0.92
C ASP A 245 4.60 14.45 1.26
N VAL A 246 4.23 14.50 2.54
CA VAL A 246 2.85 14.40 3.03
C VAL A 246 2.48 15.66 3.78
N THR A 247 1.37 16.30 3.41
CA THR A 247 0.76 17.41 4.16
C THR A 247 -0.60 17.01 4.70
N ALA A 248 -0.93 17.38 5.94
CA ALA A 248 -2.18 17.01 6.61
C ALA A 248 -2.58 18.03 7.70
N ASP A 249 -3.83 17.94 8.20
CA ASP A 249 -4.26 18.77 9.33
C ASP A 249 -3.74 18.21 10.68
N GLN A 250 -3.60 16.87 10.77
CA GLN A 250 -3.05 16.15 11.93
C GLN A 250 -2.21 14.94 11.50
N LEU A 251 -1.20 14.60 12.31
CA LEU A 251 -0.42 13.36 12.24
C LEU A 251 -0.35 12.71 13.62
N TYR A 252 -0.73 11.44 13.70
CA TYR A 252 -0.54 10.57 14.86
C TYR A 252 0.52 9.51 14.54
N VAL A 253 1.49 9.31 15.43
CA VAL A 253 2.53 8.27 15.32
C VAL A 253 2.47 7.40 16.57
N ASN A 254 2.37 6.08 16.40
CA ASN A 254 2.60 5.11 17.46
C ASN A 254 3.75 4.19 17.03
N ASP A 255 4.88 4.31 17.72
CA ASP A 255 6.12 3.64 17.33
C ASP A 255 6.16 2.18 17.82
N LEU A 256 5.50 1.86 18.94
CA LEU A 256 5.34 0.46 19.38
C LEU A 256 4.61 -0.38 18.32
N ALA A 257 3.59 0.19 17.69
CA ALA A 257 2.82 -0.42 16.59
C ALA A 257 3.47 -0.22 15.21
N LYS A 258 4.56 0.55 15.10
CA LYS A 258 5.22 0.93 13.85
C LYS A 258 4.27 1.53 12.80
N THR A 259 3.38 2.41 13.26
CA THR A 259 2.40 3.11 12.40
C THR A 259 2.47 4.63 12.50
N ALA A 260 2.01 5.28 11.43
CA ALA A 260 1.65 6.69 11.38
C ALA A 260 0.27 6.82 10.70
N LEU A 261 -0.54 7.78 11.15
CA LEU A 261 -1.86 8.09 10.63
C LEU A 261 -1.93 9.60 10.41
N PHE A 262 -2.05 10.00 9.15
CA PHE A 262 -2.32 11.38 8.75
C PHE A 262 -3.83 11.55 8.53
N MET A 263 -4.39 12.67 9.00
CA MET A 263 -5.83 12.93 8.99
C MET A 263 -6.15 14.34 8.49
N GLY A 264 -7.35 14.51 7.94
CA GLY A 264 -7.86 15.78 7.42
C GLY A 264 -7.59 15.92 5.93
N LYS A 265 -7.09 17.07 5.48
CA LYS A 265 -6.80 17.32 4.05
C LYS A 265 -5.47 16.67 3.64
N VAL A 266 -5.40 15.34 3.69
CA VAL A 266 -4.15 14.65 3.36
C VAL A 266 -3.84 14.76 1.88
N VAL A 267 -2.64 15.25 1.57
CA VAL A 267 -2.06 15.22 0.23
C VAL A 267 -0.66 14.64 0.35
N ALA A 268 -0.41 13.50 -0.30
CA ALA A 268 0.91 12.92 -0.46
C ALA A 268 1.41 13.14 -1.90
N VAL A 269 2.70 13.42 -2.06
CA VAL A 269 3.36 13.71 -3.34
C VAL A 269 4.63 12.87 -3.46
N GLN A 270 4.84 12.27 -4.63
CA GLN A 270 6.04 11.49 -4.96
C GLN A 270 6.36 11.65 -6.45
N GLY A 271 7.39 12.43 -6.77
CA GLY A 271 7.79 12.69 -8.15
C GLY A 271 6.69 13.34 -9.00
N ASP A 272 6.22 12.64 -10.04
CA ASP A 272 5.14 13.07 -10.93
C ASP A 272 3.72 12.75 -10.39
N SER A 273 3.63 12.17 -9.19
CA SER A 273 2.43 11.51 -8.70
C SER A 273 1.93 12.11 -7.38
N THR A 274 0.60 12.14 -7.22
CA THR A 274 -0.08 12.68 -6.03
C THR A 274 -1.22 11.79 -5.58
N LEU A 275 -1.40 11.67 -4.27
CA LEU A 275 -2.51 10.97 -3.61
C LEU A 275 -3.23 11.96 -2.70
N LYS A 276 -4.57 11.92 -2.68
CA LYS A 276 -5.41 12.76 -1.82
C LYS A 276 -6.49 11.93 -1.15
N ALA A 277 -6.69 12.09 0.16
CA ALA A 277 -7.67 11.36 0.96
C ALA A 277 -7.98 12.10 2.29
N PRO A 278 -9.11 11.82 2.96
CA PRO A 278 -9.33 12.24 4.36
C PRO A 278 -8.43 11.54 5.39
N GLU A 279 -8.09 10.27 5.15
CA GLU A 279 -7.21 9.48 6.01
C GLU A 279 -6.11 8.77 5.21
N LEU A 280 -4.91 8.71 5.79
CA LEU A 280 -3.75 8.00 5.25
C LEU A 280 -3.01 7.28 6.39
N HIS A 281 -3.20 5.96 6.47
CA HIS A 281 -2.40 5.08 7.30
C HIS A 281 -1.10 4.72 6.59
N ILE A 282 -0.02 4.73 7.36
CA ILE A 282 1.32 4.34 6.96
C ILE A 282 1.82 3.31 7.99
N ALA A 283 2.32 2.18 7.49
CA ALA A 283 3.11 1.23 8.25
C ALA A 283 4.57 1.27 7.77
N TYR A 284 5.50 1.03 8.68
CA TYR A 284 6.94 0.99 8.42
C TYR A 284 7.61 -0.16 9.16
N GLU A 285 8.82 -0.50 8.74
CA GLU A 285 9.70 -1.49 9.36
C GLU A 285 11.07 -0.87 9.62
N GLY A 286 11.80 -1.36 10.62
CA GLY A 286 12.90 -0.61 11.22
C GLY A 286 12.41 0.31 12.35
N ARG A 287 13.25 1.25 12.78
CA ARG A 287 12.99 2.14 13.94
C ARG A 287 12.57 3.54 13.50
N ALA A 288 11.45 4.04 14.00
CA ALA A 288 11.04 5.43 13.78
C ALA A 288 11.43 6.34 14.97
N ALA A 289 10.93 7.57 14.95
CA ALA A 289 11.37 8.67 15.81
C ALA A 289 11.23 8.41 17.31
N ALA A 290 10.19 7.71 17.78
CA ALA A 290 9.97 7.54 19.21
C ALA A 290 10.67 6.29 19.77
N ASP A 291 10.96 5.28 18.94
CA ASP A 291 11.97 4.24 19.26
C ASP A 291 13.36 4.87 19.40
N ALA A 292 13.69 5.84 18.54
CA ALA A 292 14.89 6.67 18.68
C ALA A 292 14.89 7.58 19.93
N MET A 293 13.82 7.60 20.73
CA MET A 293 13.79 8.19 22.09
C MET A 293 13.72 7.16 23.23
N THR A 294 13.63 5.84 22.96
CA THR A 294 13.28 4.84 24.01
C THR A 294 13.73 3.37 23.77
N ALA A 295 14.32 3.00 22.62
CA ALA A 295 14.55 1.58 22.25
C ALA A 295 15.99 1.09 22.52
N ALA A 296 16.12 -0.01 23.26
CA ALA A 296 17.39 -0.66 23.66
C ALA A 296 18.37 -0.89 22.49
N ALA A 297 19.66 -0.67 22.75
CA ALA A 297 20.73 -1.07 21.85
C ALA A 297 21.07 -2.56 22.05
N GLN A 298 21.18 -3.28 20.94
CA GLN A 298 21.85 -4.59 20.89
C GLN A 298 23.09 -4.44 20.00
N PRO A 299 24.24 -5.03 20.37
CA PRO A 299 25.47 -4.80 19.63
C PRO A 299 25.51 -5.61 18.32
N ARG A 300 25.85 -4.92 17.22
CA ARG A 300 26.26 -5.48 15.91
C ARG A 300 25.20 -6.28 15.13
N GLN A 301 24.18 -5.58 14.65
CA GLN A 301 23.58 -5.87 13.35
C GLN A 301 23.60 -4.58 12.50
N PRO A 302 23.66 -4.64 11.16
CA PRO A 302 23.49 -3.45 10.33
C PRO A 302 22.09 -2.87 10.60
N GLU A 303 22.03 -1.57 10.90
CA GLU A 303 20.81 -0.92 11.38
C GLU A 303 19.74 -0.94 10.30
N GLU A 304 18.66 -1.73 10.42
CA GLU A 304 17.57 -1.67 9.43
C GLU A 304 16.95 -0.26 9.41
N ALA A 305 17.25 0.49 8.34
CA ALA A 305 16.67 1.78 8.08
C ALA A 305 15.13 1.69 8.06
N SER A 306 14.46 2.77 8.49
CA SER A 306 13.00 2.85 8.58
C SER A 306 12.33 2.82 7.20
N ARG A 307 12.22 1.63 6.60
CA ARG A 307 11.56 1.41 5.32
C ARG A 307 10.05 1.47 5.53
N LEU A 308 9.40 2.39 4.83
CA LEU A 308 7.95 2.40 4.68
C LEU A 308 7.55 1.05 4.03
N SER A 309 6.53 0.35 4.55
CA SER A 309 6.22 -1.04 4.13
C SER A 309 4.86 -1.16 3.45
N ARG A 310 3.86 -0.44 3.97
CA ARG A 310 2.50 -0.42 3.46
C ARG A 310 1.86 0.96 3.66
N LEU A 311 1.06 1.38 2.69
CA LEU A 311 0.34 2.65 2.70
C LEU A 311 -1.12 2.37 2.35
N VAL A 312 -2.05 2.82 3.19
CA VAL A 312 -3.50 2.64 3.01
C VAL A 312 -4.20 3.99 3.17
N ALA A 313 -4.87 4.45 2.12
CA ALA A 313 -5.69 5.66 2.14
C ALA A 313 -7.17 5.30 2.00
N LYS A 314 -8.07 6.07 2.63
CA LYS A 314 -9.50 5.74 2.77
C LYS A 314 -10.40 6.95 2.52
N ASP A 315 -11.72 6.73 2.65
CA ASP A 315 -12.79 7.72 2.68
C ASP A 315 -12.87 8.61 1.43
N GLY A 316 -12.63 8.01 0.26
CA GLY A 316 -12.65 8.69 -1.03
C GLY A 316 -11.28 9.19 -1.44
N VAL A 317 -10.47 8.27 -1.97
CA VAL A 317 -9.11 8.52 -2.43
C VAL A 317 -9.09 8.96 -3.89
N VAL A 318 -8.20 9.90 -4.21
CA VAL A 318 -7.83 10.25 -5.58
C VAL A 318 -6.32 10.11 -5.75
N VAL A 319 -5.89 9.21 -6.63
CA VAL A 319 -4.48 9.03 -7.02
C VAL A 319 -4.30 9.50 -8.46
N THR A 320 -3.44 10.49 -8.67
CA THR A 320 -3.08 11.04 -9.99
C THR A 320 -1.60 10.74 -10.26
N VAL A 321 -1.28 10.16 -11.42
CA VAL A 321 0.07 9.66 -11.74
C VAL A 321 0.54 10.22 -13.08
N GLY A 322 1.42 11.23 -13.01
CA GLY A 322 1.80 12.06 -14.15
C GLY A 322 0.68 13.01 -14.57
N VAL A 323 0.65 13.35 -15.86
CA VAL A 323 -0.16 14.46 -16.38
C VAL A 323 -1.62 14.11 -16.71
N ASP A 324 -1.95 12.82 -16.88
CA ASP A 324 -3.19 12.41 -17.56
C ASP A 324 -3.92 11.19 -16.98
N ARG A 325 -3.30 10.42 -16.07
CA ARG A 325 -3.91 9.24 -15.42
C ARG A 325 -4.38 9.58 -14.01
N ARG A 326 -5.67 9.39 -13.74
CA ARG A 326 -6.30 9.61 -12.43
C ARG A 326 -7.21 8.43 -12.07
N VAL A 327 -6.95 7.80 -10.95
CA VAL A 327 -7.81 6.78 -10.33
C VAL A 327 -8.52 7.40 -9.13
N ALA A 328 -9.82 7.14 -8.99
CA ALA A 328 -10.57 7.39 -7.76
C ALA A 328 -11.16 6.07 -7.26
N SER A 329 -11.26 5.92 -5.94
CA SER A 329 -11.90 4.78 -5.24
C SER A 329 -12.17 5.13 -3.78
N ASP A 330 -12.96 4.34 -3.05
CA ASP A 330 -13.20 4.57 -1.62
C ASP A 330 -11.95 4.32 -0.77
N GLN A 331 -11.23 3.22 -1.05
CA GLN A 331 -9.95 2.87 -0.43
C GLN A 331 -8.89 2.54 -1.50
N VAL A 332 -7.62 2.77 -1.17
CA VAL A 332 -6.48 2.16 -1.87
C VAL A 332 -5.43 1.67 -0.87
N GLU A 333 -4.83 0.53 -1.18
CA GLU A 333 -3.70 -0.06 -0.48
C GLU A 333 -2.51 -0.25 -1.43
N PHE A 334 -1.31 0.16 -1.00
CA PHE A 334 -0.04 -0.06 -1.68
C PHE A 334 0.90 -0.85 -0.76
N ASP A 335 1.47 -1.95 -1.26
CA ASP A 335 2.42 -2.79 -0.52
C ASP A 335 3.76 -2.85 -1.24
N ALA A 336 4.83 -2.38 -0.60
CA ALA A 336 6.16 -2.32 -1.19
C ALA A 336 6.87 -3.67 -1.30
N LYS A 337 6.48 -4.67 -0.51
CA LYS A 337 7.10 -5.99 -0.55
C LYS A 337 6.56 -6.81 -1.70
N ALA A 338 5.26 -6.65 -1.99
CA ALA A 338 4.61 -7.25 -3.14
C ALA A 338 4.85 -6.47 -4.45
N ASP A 339 5.09 -5.15 -4.36
CA ASP A 339 5.07 -4.20 -5.49
C ASP A 339 3.69 -4.15 -6.17
N THR A 340 2.64 -4.10 -5.34
CA THR A 340 1.24 -4.15 -5.76
C THR A 340 0.45 -2.93 -5.27
N ALA A 341 -0.61 -2.60 -6.01
CA ALA A 341 -1.65 -1.65 -5.59
C ALA A 341 -3.04 -2.29 -5.70
N LEU A 342 -3.91 -2.01 -4.74
CA LEU A 342 -5.28 -2.51 -4.68
C LEU A 342 -6.24 -1.36 -4.38
N PHE A 343 -7.06 -0.98 -5.36
CA PHE A 343 -8.13 0.00 -5.24
C PHE A 343 -9.46 -0.72 -5.07
N VAL A 344 -10.30 -0.27 -4.12
CA VAL A 344 -11.57 -0.89 -3.75
C VAL A 344 -12.64 0.18 -3.53
N GLY A 345 -13.88 -0.08 -3.98
CA GLY A 345 -15.03 0.81 -3.86
C GLY A 345 -15.06 1.86 -4.98
N ASP A 346 -16.15 1.89 -5.75
CA ASP A 346 -16.46 2.83 -6.85
C ASP A 346 -15.24 3.23 -7.71
N VAL A 347 -14.49 2.23 -8.18
CA VAL A 347 -13.21 2.41 -8.85
C VAL A 347 -13.40 3.03 -10.23
N LEU A 348 -13.01 4.30 -10.36
CA LEU A 348 -13.09 5.10 -11.57
C LEU A 348 -11.68 5.48 -12.07
N VAL A 349 -11.22 4.84 -13.15
CA VAL A 349 -9.99 5.23 -13.85
C VAL A 349 -10.33 6.19 -14.99
N ASN A 350 -9.71 7.36 -14.99
CA ASN A 350 -9.70 8.28 -16.11
C ASN A 350 -8.29 8.36 -16.68
N GLN A 351 -8.16 8.25 -18.01
CA GLN A 351 -6.91 8.44 -18.73
C GLN A 351 -7.17 9.28 -19.98
N GLN A 352 -6.78 10.56 -19.94
CA GLN A 352 -7.08 11.55 -20.99
C GLN A 352 -8.60 11.71 -21.24
N LYS A 353 -9.12 11.04 -22.28
CA LYS A 353 -10.58 10.95 -22.57
C LYS A 353 -11.18 9.60 -22.15
N ASN A 354 -10.37 8.55 -21.99
CA ASN A 354 -10.84 7.19 -21.72
C ASN A 354 -11.28 7.04 -20.26
N VAL A 355 -12.33 6.26 -20.03
CA VAL A 355 -12.93 6.03 -18.71
C VAL A 355 -13.09 4.52 -18.50
N LEU A 356 -12.73 4.02 -17.32
CA LEU A 356 -12.97 2.63 -16.90
C LEU A 356 -13.58 2.61 -15.50
N GLN A 357 -14.52 1.69 -15.27
CA GLN A 357 -15.36 1.59 -14.07
C GLN A 357 -15.47 0.13 -13.59
N GLY A 358 -15.33 -0.08 -12.29
CA GLY A 358 -15.53 -1.36 -11.58
C GLY A 358 -15.58 -1.16 -10.07
N GLN A 359 -15.54 -2.23 -9.27
CA GLN A 359 -15.48 -2.14 -7.79
C GLN A 359 -14.11 -2.54 -7.22
N ARG A 360 -13.27 -3.23 -8.00
CA ARG A 360 -11.91 -3.60 -7.60
C ARG A 360 -10.93 -3.46 -8.76
N LEU A 361 -9.83 -2.74 -8.55
CA LEU A 361 -8.68 -2.70 -9.45
C LEU A 361 -7.43 -3.17 -8.69
N PHE A 362 -6.93 -4.35 -9.06
CA PHE A 362 -5.65 -4.87 -8.59
C PHE A 362 -4.57 -4.62 -9.66
N ILE A 363 -3.38 -4.19 -9.23
CA ILE A 363 -2.22 -3.94 -10.09
C ILE A 363 -1.02 -4.65 -9.48
N ASP A 364 -0.36 -5.50 -10.28
CA ASP A 364 0.96 -6.06 -9.99
C ASP A 364 1.98 -5.38 -10.91
N ARG A 365 2.79 -4.49 -10.32
CA ARG A 365 3.75 -3.67 -11.07
C ARG A 365 4.95 -4.48 -11.54
N LYS A 366 5.30 -5.52 -10.77
CA LYS A 366 6.43 -6.43 -11.01
C LYS A 366 6.13 -7.42 -12.14
N ALA A 367 4.89 -7.89 -12.24
CA ALA A 367 4.40 -8.66 -13.39
C ALA A 367 4.04 -7.78 -14.60
N GLY A 368 3.76 -6.48 -14.37
CA GLY A 368 3.26 -5.56 -15.39
C GLY A 368 1.82 -5.89 -15.81
N THR A 369 1.00 -6.32 -14.86
CA THR A 369 -0.39 -6.75 -15.07
C THR A 369 -1.36 -5.98 -14.17
N SER A 370 -2.63 -5.95 -14.56
CA SER A 370 -3.71 -5.45 -13.71
C SER A 370 -5.05 -6.09 -14.06
N ARG A 371 -5.94 -6.15 -13.07
CA ARG A 371 -7.29 -6.68 -13.18
C ARG A 371 -8.29 -5.65 -12.67
N LEU A 372 -9.25 -5.28 -13.52
CA LEU A 372 -10.45 -4.54 -13.15
C LEU A 372 -11.64 -5.51 -13.13
N GLU A 373 -12.38 -5.54 -12.03
CA GLU A 373 -13.51 -6.44 -11.82
C GLU A 373 -14.56 -5.82 -10.89
N THR A 374 -15.76 -6.43 -10.86
CA THR A 374 -16.84 -6.06 -9.93
C THR A 374 -17.28 -7.32 -9.17
N PRO A 375 -16.57 -7.71 -8.10
CA PRO A 375 -16.81 -8.97 -7.39
C PRO A 375 -18.15 -8.93 -6.63
N ALA A 376 -18.63 -10.10 -6.20
CA ALA A 376 -19.77 -10.18 -5.30
C ALA A 376 -19.33 -9.76 -3.88
N GLU A 377 -20.12 -8.91 -3.22
CA GLU A 377 -19.80 -8.40 -1.88
C GLU A 377 -21.01 -8.45 -0.95
N GLY A 378 -20.88 -9.16 0.17
CA GLY A 378 -21.96 -9.41 1.12
C GLY A 378 -23.15 -10.11 0.45
N THR A 379 -24.26 -9.38 0.29
CA THR A 379 -25.48 -9.84 -0.40
C THR A 379 -25.62 -9.32 -1.83
N GLN A 380 -24.69 -8.49 -2.31
CA GLN A 380 -24.70 -7.99 -3.68
C GLN A 380 -24.08 -9.04 -4.63
N PRO A 381 -24.73 -9.38 -5.76
CA PRO A 381 -24.16 -10.28 -6.75
C PRO A 381 -22.97 -9.61 -7.45
N ALA A 382 -22.10 -10.42 -8.05
CA ALA A 382 -21.04 -9.91 -8.91
C ALA A 382 -21.64 -9.05 -10.03
N GLY A 383 -21.15 -7.83 -10.15
CA GLY A 383 -21.57 -6.88 -11.17
C GLY A 383 -20.76 -7.06 -12.46
N ARG A 384 -20.60 -5.97 -13.19
CA ARG A 384 -19.85 -5.92 -14.45
C ARG A 384 -18.96 -4.70 -14.46
N ILE A 385 -17.91 -4.72 -15.27
CA ILE A 385 -17.07 -3.56 -15.55
C ILE A 385 -17.60 -2.84 -16.78
N ALA A 386 -17.34 -1.53 -16.84
CA ALA A 386 -17.61 -0.70 -18.02
C ALA A 386 -16.34 0.06 -18.42
N ALA A 387 -16.07 0.16 -19.71
CA ALA A 387 -14.96 0.95 -20.23
C ALA A 387 -15.39 1.69 -21.51
N THR A 388 -15.23 3.00 -21.55
CA THR A 388 -15.49 3.84 -22.71
C THR A 388 -14.18 4.36 -23.28
N PHE A 389 -13.87 3.94 -24.50
CA PHE A 389 -12.68 4.35 -25.24
C PHE A 389 -13.02 5.37 -26.32
N TYR A 390 -12.27 6.47 -26.36
CA TYR A 390 -12.39 7.48 -27.40
C TYR A 390 -11.24 7.32 -28.39
N GLN A 391 -11.55 7.17 -29.68
CA GLN A 391 -10.50 7.26 -30.70
C GLN A 391 -9.92 8.68 -30.69
N ASN A 392 -8.60 8.78 -30.64
CA ASN A 392 -7.92 10.07 -30.66
C ASN A 392 -8.06 10.69 -32.05
N ASP A 393 -8.41 11.99 -32.10
CA ASP A 393 -8.68 12.74 -33.32
C ASP A 393 -7.58 12.53 -34.39
N THR A 394 -7.85 11.69 -35.39
CA THR A 394 -6.94 11.42 -36.53
C THR A 394 -6.89 12.56 -37.55
N LYS A 395 -6.97 13.81 -37.06
CA LYS A 395 -6.80 15.09 -37.77
C LYS A 395 -5.32 15.34 -38.16
N GLY A 396 -4.74 14.33 -38.79
CA GLY A 396 -3.41 14.29 -39.41
C GLY A 396 -3.39 13.44 -40.68
N ALA A 397 -4.35 12.51 -40.85
CA ALA A 397 -4.63 11.88 -42.13
C ALA A 397 -5.32 12.89 -43.05
N ALA A 398 -4.55 13.55 -43.92
CA ALA A 398 -5.10 14.46 -44.92
C ALA A 398 -6.06 13.71 -45.86
N GLN A 399 -7.33 14.10 -45.88
CA GLN A 399 -8.31 13.54 -46.82
C GLN A 399 -7.80 13.67 -48.26
N PRO A 400 -7.69 12.58 -49.03
CA PRO A 400 -7.54 12.66 -50.47
C PRO A 400 -8.82 13.29 -51.04
N LYS A 401 -8.78 14.58 -51.39
CA LYS A 401 -9.92 15.31 -51.97
C LYS A 401 -10.13 14.96 -53.45
N SER A 402 -10.36 13.68 -53.75
CA SER A 402 -10.82 13.21 -55.05
C SER A 402 -12.29 13.58 -55.26
N LYS A 403 -12.54 14.82 -55.73
CA LYS A 403 -13.84 15.19 -56.32
C LYS A 403 -14.09 14.31 -57.57
N PRO A 404 -15.14 13.48 -57.62
CA PRO A 404 -15.59 12.89 -58.88
C PRO A 404 -16.21 14.01 -59.72
N LYS A 405 -15.70 14.22 -60.93
CA LYS A 405 -16.26 15.21 -61.87
C LYS A 405 -17.44 14.58 -62.60
N SER A 406 -18.64 15.14 -62.41
CA SER A 406 -19.88 14.63 -63.01
C SER A 406 -20.01 14.97 -64.51
N THR A 407 -20.14 13.94 -65.35
CA THR A 407 -20.84 13.94 -66.65
C THR A 407 -21.19 12.48 -67.02
N PRO A 408 -22.20 12.22 -67.87
CA PRO A 408 -23.08 11.06 -67.65
C PRO A 408 -22.93 9.88 -68.63
N ASP A 409 -23.75 8.86 -68.36
CA ASP A 409 -24.20 7.77 -69.25
C ASP A 409 -23.15 6.91 -69.97
N HIS A 410 -22.99 5.68 -69.47
CA HIS A 410 -23.19 4.49 -70.29
C HIS A 410 -24.02 3.47 -69.51
N LYS A 411 -25.08 2.94 -70.13
CA LYS A 411 -25.74 1.71 -69.68
C LYS A 411 -25.08 0.56 -70.41
N ASP A 412 -24.60 -0.43 -69.68
CA ASP A 412 -24.65 -1.83 -70.11
C ASP A 412 -24.49 -2.76 -68.90
N GLY A 413 -24.98 -3.99 -69.03
CA GLY A 413 -25.19 -4.90 -67.89
C GLY A 413 -23.93 -5.61 -67.41
N ALA A 414 -23.61 -5.45 -66.13
CA ALA A 414 -22.73 -6.35 -65.36
C ALA A 414 -23.48 -6.87 -64.12
N MET A 415 -23.02 -8.01 -63.58
CA MET A 415 -23.81 -8.80 -62.63
C MET A 415 -24.08 -8.07 -61.30
N GLN A 416 -25.31 -8.21 -60.82
CA GLN A 416 -25.77 -7.68 -59.53
C GLN A 416 -25.28 -8.58 -58.38
N ASP A 417 -23.97 -8.55 -58.12
CA ASP A 417 -23.40 -9.16 -56.92
C ASP A 417 -24.07 -8.55 -55.68
N GLY A 418 -24.44 -9.41 -54.73
CA GLY A 418 -25.48 -9.10 -53.75
C GLY A 418 -25.11 -8.01 -52.75
N VAL A 419 -25.39 -6.74 -53.06
CA VAL A 419 -25.36 -5.61 -52.11
C VAL A 419 -26.55 -5.70 -51.15
N LEU A 420 -26.55 -6.78 -50.36
CA LEU A 420 -27.29 -6.87 -49.13
C LEU A 420 -26.65 -5.88 -48.14
N GLY A 421 -27.13 -4.62 -48.16
CA GLY A 421 -27.07 -3.66 -47.05
C GLY A 421 -25.67 -3.25 -46.55
N SER A 422 -25.62 -2.44 -45.48
CA SER A 422 -24.37 -1.82 -45.03
C SER A 422 -24.04 -2.07 -43.56
N PHE A 423 -22.97 -2.82 -43.30
CA PHE A 423 -22.31 -2.91 -41.99
C PHE A 423 -21.40 -1.69 -41.75
N LYS A 424 -21.94 -0.47 -41.88
CA LYS A 424 -21.19 0.77 -41.65
C LYS A 424 -21.05 1.04 -40.15
N MET A 425 -19.87 1.50 -39.75
CA MET A 425 -19.56 1.97 -38.40
C MET A 425 -19.09 3.42 -38.45
N ASP A 426 -19.39 4.22 -37.43
CA ASP A 426 -18.76 5.54 -37.26
C ASP A 426 -17.45 5.38 -36.49
N PRO A 427 -16.27 5.60 -37.11
CA PRO A 427 -14.99 5.47 -36.43
C PRO A 427 -14.77 6.56 -35.36
N ASN A 428 -15.52 7.66 -35.39
CA ASN A 428 -15.39 8.78 -34.44
C ASN A 428 -16.27 8.59 -33.20
N ALA A 429 -17.26 7.69 -33.26
CA ALA A 429 -18.09 7.37 -32.10
C ALA A 429 -17.24 6.68 -31.01
N PRO A 430 -17.50 6.93 -29.72
CA PRO A 430 -16.84 6.20 -28.64
C PRO A 430 -17.20 4.70 -28.70
N MET A 431 -16.25 3.87 -28.26
CA MET A 431 -16.46 2.44 -28.06
C MET A 431 -16.72 2.17 -26.58
N ASP A 432 -17.97 1.84 -26.26
CA ASP A 432 -18.37 1.35 -24.94
C ASP A 432 -18.16 -0.18 -24.88
N VAL A 433 -17.55 -0.68 -23.83
CA VAL A 433 -17.32 -2.11 -23.57
C VAL A 433 -17.85 -2.45 -22.18
N GLU A 434 -18.78 -3.39 -22.11
CA GLU A 434 -19.22 -4.01 -20.86
C GLU A 434 -18.70 -5.45 -20.80
N ALA A 435 -18.07 -5.86 -19.71
CA ALA A 435 -17.58 -7.22 -19.48
C ALA A 435 -17.74 -7.63 -18.02
N ASP A 436 -17.50 -8.90 -17.69
CA ASP A 436 -17.57 -9.35 -16.30
C ASP A 436 -16.21 -9.11 -15.58
N THR A 437 -15.08 -9.27 -16.29
CA THR A 437 -13.75 -8.77 -15.88
C THR A 437 -12.94 -8.20 -17.05
N LEU A 438 -11.88 -7.44 -16.72
CA LEU A 438 -10.87 -6.92 -17.65
C LEU A 438 -9.47 -7.19 -17.08
N ASP A 439 -8.67 -7.99 -17.79
CA ASP A 439 -7.26 -8.24 -17.50
C ASP A 439 -6.36 -7.50 -18.50
N VAL A 440 -5.41 -6.71 -18.01
CA VAL A 440 -4.46 -5.94 -18.83
C VAL A 440 -3.03 -6.41 -18.59
N TYR A 441 -2.31 -6.65 -19.69
CA TYR A 441 -0.93 -7.09 -19.72
C TYR A 441 -0.12 -6.01 -20.45
N ASP A 442 0.34 -4.99 -19.71
CA ASP A 442 1.00 -3.82 -20.31
C ASP A 442 2.32 -4.22 -21.00
N ASN A 443 3.02 -5.25 -20.49
CA ASN A 443 4.20 -5.87 -21.12
C ASN A 443 3.90 -6.52 -22.49
N GLU A 444 2.69 -7.06 -22.69
CA GLU A 444 2.25 -7.62 -23.99
C GLU A 444 1.51 -6.59 -24.87
N LYS A 445 1.21 -5.41 -24.32
CA LYS A 445 0.31 -4.39 -24.91
C LYS A 445 -1.07 -4.94 -25.29
N ARG A 446 -1.58 -5.93 -24.54
CA ARG A 446 -2.93 -6.49 -24.73
C ARG A 446 -3.82 -6.28 -23.50
N ALA A 447 -5.11 -6.12 -23.76
CA ALA A 447 -6.16 -6.24 -22.77
C ALA A 447 -7.09 -7.40 -23.16
N VAL A 448 -7.62 -8.12 -22.18
CA VAL A 448 -8.57 -9.21 -22.37
C VAL A 448 -9.80 -8.93 -21.52
N PHE A 449 -10.94 -8.77 -22.19
CA PHE A 449 -12.25 -8.68 -21.57
C PHE A 449 -12.84 -10.09 -21.51
N HIS A 450 -13.21 -10.54 -20.32
CA HIS A 450 -13.80 -11.86 -20.10
C HIS A 450 -15.25 -11.74 -19.63
N GLY A 451 -16.08 -12.69 -20.05
CA GLY A 451 -17.43 -12.86 -19.55
C GLY A 451 -18.44 -11.93 -20.22
N ASN A 452 -19.37 -12.55 -20.95
CA ASN A 452 -20.58 -11.92 -21.52
C ASN A 452 -20.34 -10.59 -22.26
N VAL A 453 -19.16 -10.42 -22.85
CA VAL A 453 -18.66 -9.15 -23.37
C VAL A 453 -19.64 -8.57 -24.38
N LYS A 454 -19.96 -7.29 -24.21
CA LYS A 454 -20.84 -6.51 -25.08
C LYS A 454 -20.14 -5.19 -25.39
N THR A 455 -19.76 -5.03 -26.65
CA THR A 455 -19.13 -3.82 -27.17
C THR A 455 -20.13 -3.07 -28.04
N LYS A 456 -20.15 -1.74 -27.96
CA LYS A 456 -20.98 -0.86 -28.78
C LYS A 456 -20.15 0.30 -29.31
N GLN A 457 -20.22 0.58 -30.60
CA GLN A 457 -19.67 1.80 -31.20
C GLN A 457 -20.71 2.39 -32.17
N GLY A 458 -21.29 3.54 -31.80
CA GLY A 458 -22.46 4.09 -32.50
C GLY A 458 -23.66 3.14 -32.44
N ASP A 459 -24.19 2.74 -33.60
CA ASP A 459 -25.27 1.75 -33.73
C ASP A 459 -24.76 0.29 -33.87
N PHE A 460 -23.44 0.09 -33.95
CA PHE A 460 -22.83 -1.23 -34.17
C PHE A 460 -22.58 -1.92 -32.82
N VAL A 461 -23.06 -3.16 -32.66
CA VAL A 461 -22.94 -3.93 -31.40
C VAL A 461 -22.27 -5.27 -31.67
N VAL A 462 -21.29 -5.63 -30.85
CA VAL A 462 -20.63 -6.94 -30.85
C VAL A 462 -20.87 -7.63 -29.51
N ARG A 463 -21.21 -8.91 -29.53
CA ARG A 463 -21.32 -9.76 -28.33
C ARG A 463 -20.44 -11.00 -28.49
N THR A 464 -19.78 -11.41 -27.42
CA THR A 464 -18.85 -12.55 -27.41
C THR A 464 -18.60 -13.04 -25.97
N LYS A 465 -17.78 -14.08 -25.75
CA LYS A 465 -17.39 -14.52 -24.39
C LYS A 465 -16.00 -14.02 -23.99
N GLU A 466 -15.10 -13.82 -24.94
CA GLU A 466 -13.79 -13.21 -24.75
C GLU A 466 -13.53 -12.17 -25.85
N MET A 467 -12.95 -11.03 -25.48
CA MET A 467 -12.48 -10.03 -26.44
C MET A 467 -11.05 -9.59 -26.09
N VAL A 468 -10.09 -9.83 -26.97
CA VAL A 468 -8.70 -9.36 -26.83
C VAL A 468 -8.52 -8.08 -27.63
N ALA A 469 -8.00 -7.03 -27.01
CA ALA A 469 -7.67 -5.75 -27.63
C ALA A 469 -6.16 -5.50 -27.59
N PHE A 470 -5.56 -5.09 -28.71
CA PHE A 470 -4.11 -4.88 -28.85
C PHE A 470 -3.78 -3.42 -29.15
N TYR A 471 -2.81 -2.84 -28.44
CA TYR A 471 -2.53 -1.40 -28.46
C TYR A 471 -1.08 -1.06 -28.90
N SER A 472 -0.88 0.14 -29.44
CA SER A 472 0.45 0.63 -29.86
C SER A 472 1.36 0.98 -28.68
N ALA A 473 0.78 1.57 -27.64
CA ALA A 473 1.34 1.84 -26.32
C ALA A 473 0.43 1.16 -25.26
N GLY A 474 0.93 0.96 -24.05
CA GLY A 474 0.15 0.27 -23.00
C GLY A 474 -1.12 1.03 -22.62
N LEU A 475 -2.12 0.34 -22.08
CA LEU A 475 -3.24 1.01 -21.42
C LEU A 475 -2.77 1.74 -20.17
N GLY A 476 -1.60 1.38 -19.63
CA GLY A 476 -0.97 2.12 -18.54
C GLY A 476 -1.80 2.06 -17.27
N LEU A 477 -2.39 0.90 -16.98
CA LEU A 477 -3.00 0.62 -15.69
C LEU A 477 -1.89 0.18 -14.71
N ALA A 478 -0.98 -0.69 -15.13
CA ALA A 478 0.25 -0.94 -14.38
C ALA A 478 1.20 0.27 -14.46
N GLY A 479 1.69 0.74 -13.30
CA GLY A 479 2.61 1.88 -13.20
C GLY A 479 4.07 1.57 -13.57
N GLY A 480 4.30 0.80 -14.63
CA GLY A 480 5.58 0.15 -14.93
C GLY A 480 6.51 0.85 -15.93
N SER A 481 6.08 1.91 -16.62
CA SER A 481 6.89 2.57 -17.65
C SER A 481 7.88 3.60 -17.07
N ASN A 482 9.09 3.14 -16.76
CA ASN A 482 10.26 4.00 -16.53
C ASN A 482 10.75 4.63 -17.85
N GLY A 483 10.12 5.73 -18.28
CA GLY A 483 10.57 6.48 -19.45
C GLY A 483 9.74 7.73 -19.73
N ALA A 484 10.40 8.80 -20.19
CA ALA A 484 9.77 10.06 -20.59
C ALA A 484 9.10 9.95 -21.99
N ALA A 485 8.34 8.87 -22.23
CA ALA A 485 8.06 8.35 -23.57
C ALA A 485 6.60 7.87 -23.80
N ASP A 486 5.61 8.47 -23.12
CA ASP A 486 4.17 8.30 -23.44
C ASP A 486 3.48 9.67 -23.57
N LYS A 487 3.81 10.39 -24.65
CA LYS A 487 2.98 11.50 -25.18
C LYS A 487 2.08 11.06 -26.35
N THR A 488 2.35 9.88 -26.90
CA THR A 488 1.47 9.20 -27.87
C THR A 488 0.45 8.38 -27.10
N PRO A 489 -0.86 8.68 -27.19
CA PRO A 489 -1.86 7.89 -26.50
C PRO A 489 -1.94 6.46 -27.07
N ALA A 490 -2.37 5.51 -26.23
CA ALA A 490 -2.63 4.14 -26.65
C ALA A 490 -3.64 4.10 -27.81
N GLN A 491 -3.18 3.75 -29.01
CA GLN A 491 -4.05 3.53 -30.16
C GLN A 491 -4.37 2.04 -30.23
N LEU A 492 -5.66 1.72 -30.26
CA LEU A 492 -6.15 0.37 -30.54
C LEU A 492 -5.77 -0.01 -31.98
N THR A 493 -5.18 -1.20 -32.16
CA THR A 493 -4.62 -1.67 -33.45
C THR A 493 -5.30 -2.92 -34.00
N ARG A 494 -5.79 -3.80 -33.12
CA ARG A 494 -6.56 -5.01 -33.46
C ARG A 494 -7.49 -5.35 -32.31
N ILE A 495 -8.67 -5.89 -32.64
CA ILE A 495 -9.56 -6.57 -31.69
C ILE A 495 -9.79 -7.99 -32.19
N GLU A 496 -9.79 -8.96 -31.28
CA GLU A 496 -10.17 -10.35 -31.53
C GLU A 496 -11.34 -10.72 -30.62
N ALA A 497 -12.54 -10.89 -31.17
CA ALA A 497 -13.67 -11.47 -30.46
C ALA A 497 -13.66 -12.99 -30.65
N LYS A 498 -13.86 -13.76 -29.55
CA LYS A 498 -13.67 -15.22 -29.52
C LYS A 498 -14.78 -15.92 -28.76
N GLN A 499 -15.19 -17.06 -29.32
CA GLN A 499 -16.30 -17.91 -28.88
C GLN A 499 -17.66 -17.22 -29.06
N LYS A 500 -18.47 -17.74 -30.00
CA LYS A 500 -19.85 -17.30 -30.27
C LYS A 500 -19.97 -15.79 -30.44
N VAL A 501 -19.28 -15.26 -31.44
CA VAL A 501 -19.38 -13.85 -31.83
C VAL A 501 -20.74 -13.61 -32.48
N LEU A 502 -21.41 -12.54 -32.05
CA LEU A 502 -22.63 -12.00 -32.66
C LEU A 502 -22.43 -10.50 -32.90
N ILE A 503 -22.38 -10.11 -34.16
CA ILE A 503 -22.38 -8.72 -34.62
C ILE A 503 -23.81 -8.33 -34.98
N ILE A 504 -24.24 -7.13 -34.61
CA ILE A 504 -25.53 -6.53 -34.96
C ILE A 504 -25.28 -5.11 -35.49
N SER A 505 -25.88 -4.78 -36.64
CA SER A 505 -25.80 -3.44 -37.25
C SER A 505 -27.13 -2.68 -37.18
N LYS A 506 -27.08 -1.37 -37.47
CA LYS A 506 -28.20 -0.42 -37.39
C LYS A 506 -29.50 -0.92 -38.04
N ASP A 507 -29.39 -1.60 -39.19
CA ASP A 507 -30.56 -2.04 -39.96
C ASP A 507 -31.16 -3.38 -39.44
N GLY A 508 -30.81 -3.79 -38.21
CA GLY A 508 -31.28 -5.05 -37.61
C GLY A 508 -30.67 -6.31 -38.23
N GLN A 509 -29.56 -6.17 -38.96
CA GLN A 509 -28.83 -7.27 -39.57
C GLN A 509 -27.92 -7.91 -38.53
N SER A 510 -27.82 -9.24 -38.51
CA SER A 510 -26.88 -9.96 -37.67
C SER A 510 -25.86 -10.76 -38.49
N ALA A 511 -24.65 -10.89 -37.95
CA ALA A 511 -23.65 -11.82 -38.44
C ALA A 511 -23.06 -12.58 -37.25
N THR A 512 -23.07 -13.92 -37.30
CA THR A 512 -22.47 -14.80 -36.28
C THR A 512 -21.30 -15.57 -36.83
N GLY A 513 -20.39 -15.98 -35.94
CA GLY A 513 -19.29 -16.92 -36.21
C GLY A 513 -18.56 -17.25 -34.91
N ASP A 514 -17.65 -18.22 -34.91
CA ASP A 514 -16.93 -18.58 -33.67
C ASP A 514 -15.84 -17.57 -33.29
N TRP A 515 -15.29 -16.83 -34.26
CA TRP A 515 -14.37 -15.71 -34.01
C TRP A 515 -14.55 -14.55 -35.00
N ALA A 516 -14.07 -13.37 -34.61
CA ALA A 516 -13.96 -12.21 -35.49
C ALA A 516 -12.72 -11.38 -35.17
N ILE A 517 -11.95 -11.02 -36.20
CA ILE A 517 -10.80 -10.10 -36.12
C ILE A 517 -11.22 -8.76 -36.71
N PHE A 518 -11.11 -7.70 -35.90
CA PHE A 518 -11.32 -6.31 -36.32
C PHE A 518 -9.95 -5.64 -36.46
N ASP A 519 -9.58 -5.25 -37.68
CA ASP A 519 -8.40 -4.43 -37.93
C ASP A 519 -8.83 -2.95 -37.96
N THR A 520 -8.38 -2.18 -36.97
CA THR A 520 -8.75 -0.76 -36.81
C THR A 520 -8.00 0.17 -37.76
N LYS A 521 -6.94 -0.30 -38.42
CA LYS A 521 -6.14 0.46 -39.40
C LYS A 521 -6.66 0.26 -40.81
N ALA A 522 -7.04 -0.97 -41.15
CA ALA A 522 -7.70 -1.30 -42.41
C ALA A 522 -9.22 -0.98 -42.40
N ASN A 523 -9.79 -0.79 -41.20
CA ASN A 523 -11.23 -0.61 -40.97
C ASN A 523 -12.06 -1.78 -41.54
N THR A 524 -11.59 -3.01 -41.29
CA THR A 524 -12.21 -4.25 -41.78
C THR A 524 -12.45 -5.25 -40.66
N VAL A 525 -13.49 -6.08 -40.81
CA VAL A 525 -13.74 -7.25 -39.97
C VAL A 525 -13.57 -8.52 -40.80
N LEU A 526 -12.90 -9.52 -40.25
CA LEU A 526 -12.89 -10.90 -40.76
C LEU A 526 -13.56 -11.78 -39.72
N LEU A 527 -14.75 -12.32 -40.02
CA LEU A 527 -15.39 -13.39 -39.26
C LEU A 527 -14.96 -14.73 -39.84
N GLY A 528 -14.81 -15.74 -38.99
CA GLY A 528 -14.54 -17.11 -39.41
C GLY A 528 -15.28 -18.14 -38.58
N ASP A 529 -15.49 -19.28 -39.22
CA ASP A 529 -16.08 -20.52 -38.73
C ASP A 529 -17.58 -20.40 -38.34
N ASP A 530 -18.40 -21.30 -38.92
CA ASP A 530 -19.88 -21.26 -38.94
C ASP A 530 -20.51 -19.90 -39.27
N VAL A 531 -19.93 -19.17 -40.23
CA VAL A 531 -20.32 -17.77 -40.46
C VAL A 531 -21.69 -17.67 -41.11
N THR A 532 -22.65 -17.14 -40.37
CA THR A 532 -24.04 -16.98 -40.78
C THR A 532 -24.46 -15.51 -40.69
N ILE A 533 -24.90 -14.94 -41.81
CA ILE A 533 -25.52 -13.60 -41.89
C ILE A 533 -27.04 -13.78 -41.95
N SER A 534 -27.79 -12.97 -41.19
CA SER A 534 -29.24 -12.90 -41.28
C SER A 534 -29.76 -11.47 -41.42
N ARG A 535 -30.79 -11.30 -42.26
CA ARG A 535 -31.57 -10.07 -42.38
C ARG A 535 -33.05 -10.38 -42.57
N GLY A 536 -33.82 -10.29 -41.49
CA GLY A 536 -35.27 -10.45 -41.49
C GLY A 536 -35.71 -11.88 -41.83
N LYS A 537 -35.67 -12.26 -43.11
CA LYS A 537 -35.94 -13.61 -43.61
C LYS A 537 -34.81 -14.20 -44.46
N ASP A 538 -33.88 -13.35 -44.93
CA ASP A 538 -32.78 -13.77 -45.79
C ASP A 538 -31.61 -14.24 -44.93
N VAL A 539 -31.06 -15.42 -45.24
CA VAL A 539 -29.92 -16.02 -44.52
C VAL A 539 -28.86 -16.46 -45.53
N ALA A 540 -27.59 -16.15 -45.25
CA ALA A 540 -26.45 -16.54 -46.06
C ALA A 540 -25.34 -17.13 -45.18
N GLN A 541 -24.70 -18.21 -45.63
CA GLN A 541 -23.69 -18.94 -44.85
C GLN A 541 -22.40 -19.15 -45.66
N GLY A 542 -21.26 -19.21 -44.95
CA GLY A 542 -19.96 -19.50 -45.54
C GLY A 542 -18.85 -19.71 -44.50
N PRO A 543 -17.63 -20.12 -44.91
CA PRO A 543 -16.55 -20.44 -43.98
C PRO A 543 -15.88 -19.18 -43.39
N ARG A 544 -15.72 -18.12 -44.18
CA ARG A 544 -15.21 -16.81 -43.74
C ARG A 544 -15.96 -15.67 -44.41
N LEU A 545 -16.10 -14.57 -43.68
CA LEU A 545 -16.76 -13.35 -44.16
C LEU A 545 -15.88 -12.15 -43.85
N LYS A 546 -15.54 -11.40 -44.90
CA LYS A 546 -14.82 -10.14 -44.78
C LYS A 546 -15.76 -8.98 -45.00
N ILE A 547 -15.73 -8.01 -44.09
CA ILE A 547 -16.56 -6.81 -44.09
C ILE A 547 -15.64 -5.60 -44.13
N ASP A 548 -15.89 -4.67 -45.04
CA ASP A 548 -15.27 -3.34 -45.06
C ASP A 548 -16.23 -2.37 -44.34
N LEU A 549 -15.82 -1.83 -43.19
CA LEU A 549 -16.69 -0.99 -42.34
C LEU A 549 -16.88 0.43 -42.90
N THR A 550 -16.07 0.84 -43.88
CA THR A 550 -16.12 2.17 -44.51
C THR A 550 -17.20 2.22 -45.59
N THR A 551 -17.21 1.22 -46.45
CA THR A 551 -18.19 1.02 -47.52
C THR A 551 -19.46 0.32 -47.01
N GLY A 552 -19.33 -0.50 -45.96
CA GLY A 552 -20.36 -1.39 -45.46
C GLY A 552 -20.51 -2.69 -46.27
N MET A 553 -19.72 -2.88 -47.34
CA MET A 553 -19.78 -4.06 -48.19
C MET A 553 -19.15 -5.27 -47.51
N TYR A 554 -19.62 -6.46 -47.86
CA TYR A 554 -19.03 -7.71 -47.42
C TYR A 554 -18.82 -8.70 -48.57
N ARG A 555 -17.89 -9.63 -48.36
CA ARG A 555 -17.58 -10.72 -49.28
C ARG A 555 -17.29 -11.99 -48.48
N PHE A 556 -17.96 -13.08 -48.83
CA PHE A 556 -17.54 -14.40 -48.36
C PHE A 556 -16.22 -14.78 -49.04
N GLU A 557 -15.19 -15.03 -48.23
CA GLU A 557 -13.91 -15.54 -48.69
C GLU A 557 -13.92 -17.07 -48.55
N LEU A 558 -13.62 -17.78 -49.64
CA LEU A 558 -13.25 -19.18 -49.57
C LEU A 558 -11.80 -19.26 -49.10
N GLU A 559 -11.45 -20.30 -48.35
CA GLU A 559 -10.08 -20.53 -47.92
C GLU A 559 -9.18 -20.75 -49.14
N GLN A 560 -8.35 -19.77 -49.46
CA GLN A 560 -7.21 -20.01 -50.32
C GLN A 560 -6.19 -20.80 -49.52
N GLU A 561 -5.98 -22.06 -49.90
CA GLU A 561 -4.73 -22.76 -49.57
C GLU A 561 -3.55 -21.83 -49.90
N PRO A 562 -2.53 -21.72 -49.02
CA PRO A 562 -1.37 -20.91 -49.31
C PRO A 562 -0.71 -21.44 -50.58
N ALA A 563 -0.62 -20.58 -51.60
CA ALA A 563 -0.14 -20.98 -52.93
C ALA A 563 1.25 -21.60 -52.83
N VAL A 564 1.32 -22.93 -53.00
CA VAL A 564 2.56 -23.69 -52.91
C VAL A 564 3.53 -23.15 -53.95
N ALA A 565 4.70 -22.69 -53.50
CA ALA A 565 5.72 -22.14 -54.37
C ALA A 565 6.09 -23.17 -55.46
N PRO A 566 6.24 -22.77 -56.73
CA PRO A 566 6.43 -23.70 -57.84
C PRO A 566 7.76 -24.46 -57.69
N ALA A 567 7.67 -25.71 -57.26
CA ALA A 567 8.81 -26.62 -57.21
C ALA A 567 9.29 -26.97 -58.64
N ALA A 568 10.59 -27.22 -58.77
CA ALA A 568 11.21 -27.60 -60.03
C ALA A 568 10.65 -28.93 -60.59
N PRO A 569 10.64 -29.14 -61.91
CA PRO A 569 9.92 -30.25 -62.53
C PRO A 569 10.55 -31.62 -62.23
N ALA A 570 9.74 -32.56 -61.75
CA ALA A 570 10.10 -33.95 -61.58
C ALA A 570 9.21 -34.86 -62.44
N THR A 571 9.85 -35.49 -63.43
CA THR A 571 9.55 -36.73 -64.15
C THR A 571 8.11 -37.28 -64.14
N SER A 572 7.54 -37.41 -65.33
CA SER A 572 6.25 -38.06 -65.61
C SER A 572 6.18 -39.55 -65.23
N ALA A 573 5.11 -39.94 -64.54
CA ALA A 573 4.61 -41.32 -64.51
C ALA A 573 3.08 -41.34 -64.32
N SER A 574 2.33 -41.82 -65.32
CA SER A 574 0.89 -42.13 -65.20
C SER A 574 0.71 -43.58 -64.72
N PRO A 575 -0.38 -43.90 -64.02
CA PRO A 575 -1.41 -44.66 -64.74
C PRO A 575 -2.88 -44.38 -64.36
N GLN A 576 -3.71 -44.37 -65.40
CA GLN A 576 -5.11 -44.82 -65.51
C GLN A 576 -6.24 -44.22 -64.63
N LEU A 577 -7.33 -43.88 -65.33
CA LEU A 577 -8.63 -43.52 -64.77
C LEU A 577 -9.40 -44.76 -64.31
N THR A 578 -10.20 -44.61 -63.26
CA THR A 578 -11.46 -45.34 -63.07
C THR A 578 -12.60 -44.33 -62.95
N ALA A 579 -13.76 -44.62 -63.56
CA ALA A 579 -14.88 -43.68 -63.64
C ALA A 579 -15.95 -44.00 -62.57
N PRO A 580 -16.51 -43.00 -61.87
CA PRO A 580 -17.61 -43.21 -60.92
C PRO A 580 -18.98 -43.38 -61.62
N ALA A 581 -19.91 -44.02 -60.91
CA ALA A 581 -21.26 -44.34 -61.35
C ALA A 581 -22.20 -43.10 -61.45
N PRO A 582 -23.30 -43.15 -62.23
CA PRO A 582 -24.20 -42.01 -62.43
C PRO A 582 -25.04 -41.67 -61.17
N PRO A 583 -25.35 -40.38 -60.94
CA PRO A 583 -26.13 -39.93 -59.78
C PRO A 583 -27.64 -40.16 -59.94
N SER A 584 -28.34 -40.29 -58.80
CA SER A 584 -29.79 -40.46 -58.73
C SER A 584 -30.58 -39.17 -59.04
N SER A 585 -31.87 -39.33 -59.32
CA SER A 585 -32.77 -38.29 -59.85
C SER A 585 -33.57 -37.50 -58.80
N ASN A 586 -33.30 -37.69 -57.50
CA ASN A 586 -34.07 -37.05 -56.43
C ASN A 586 -33.47 -35.69 -56.02
N PRO A 587 -34.17 -34.54 -56.18
CA PRO A 587 -33.59 -33.22 -55.92
C PRO A 587 -33.45 -32.88 -54.42
N ALA A 588 -34.11 -33.62 -53.52
CA ALA A 588 -34.11 -33.33 -52.07
C ALA A 588 -32.84 -33.81 -51.33
N GLU A 589 -32.03 -34.70 -51.92
CA GLU A 589 -30.92 -35.39 -51.24
C GLU A 589 -29.54 -34.88 -51.67
N ARG A 590 -29.48 -33.74 -52.40
CA ARG A 590 -28.21 -33.12 -52.82
C ARG A 590 -27.61 -32.26 -51.71
N ALA A 591 -26.66 -32.82 -50.96
CA ALA A 591 -25.74 -32.02 -50.16
C ALA A 591 -24.96 -31.02 -51.04
N CYS A 592 -24.76 -29.78 -50.56
CA CYS A 592 -23.85 -28.85 -51.23
C CYS A 592 -22.41 -29.39 -51.14
N ALA A 593 -21.73 -29.50 -52.28
CA ALA A 593 -20.32 -29.91 -52.32
C ALA A 593 -19.45 -28.83 -51.64
N PRO A 594 -18.36 -29.22 -50.94
CA PRO A 594 -17.48 -28.27 -50.28
C PRO A 594 -16.89 -27.27 -51.28
N GLY A 595 -16.77 -26.01 -50.86
CA GLY A 595 -16.19 -24.93 -51.68
C GLY A 595 -17.16 -24.12 -52.55
N ARG A 596 -18.49 -24.24 -52.37
CA ARG A 596 -19.48 -23.38 -53.05
C ARG A 596 -20.48 -22.73 -52.10
N GLN A 597 -20.83 -21.47 -52.41
CA GLN A 597 -21.88 -20.71 -51.73
C GLN A 597 -23.26 -21.18 -52.23
N CYS A 598 -24.16 -21.53 -51.31
CA CYS A 598 -25.51 -22.00 -51.61
C CYS A 598 -26.55 -20.98 -51.10
N LEU A 599 -27.08 -20.13 -51.99
CA LEU A 599 -28.13 -19.16 -51.66
C LEU A 599 -29.51 -19.83 -51.68
N LEU A 600 -30.06 -20.14 -50.50
CA LEU A 600 -31.38 -20.76 -50.35
C LEU A 600 -32.52 -19.72 -50.43
N VAL A 601 -32.91 -19.37 -51.66
CA VAL A 601 -34.15 -18.61 -51.92
C VAL A 601 -35.34 -19.56 -51.96
N TYR A 602 -36.39 -19.29 -51.17
CA TYR A 602 -37.66 -20.02 -51.20
C TYR A 602 -38.66 -19.34 -52.16
N PRO A 603 -38.89 -19.85 -53.38
CA PRO A 603 -40.01 -19.40 -54.22
C PRO A 603 -41.34 -19.84 -53.61
N LYS A 604 -42.38 -18.99 -53.73
CA LYS A 604 -43.70 -19.21 -53.12
C LYS A 604 -44.40 -20.47 -53.67
N ASP A 605 -44.12 -20.82 -54.92
CA ASP A 605 -44.73 -21.87 -55.72
C ASP A 605 -44.55 -23.31 -55.16
N ALA A 606 -43.71 -23.47 -54.13
CA ALA A 606 -43.56 -24.70 -53.38
C ALA A 606 -44.70 -24.97 -52.39
N GLN A 607 -45.30 -23.92 -51.79
CA GLN A 607 -46.31 -24.09 -50.74
C GLN A 607 -47.67 -24.55 -51.28
N ASP A 608 -48.06 -24.12 -52.49
CA ASP A 608 -49.35 -24.52 -53.05
C ASP A 608 -49.30 -25.93 -53.66
N ARG A 609 -48.13 -26.43 -54.07
CA ARG A 609 -47.92 -27.86 -54.36
C ARG A 609 -48.06 -28.74 -53.11
N ALA A 610 -47.64 -28.26 -51.93
CA ALA A 610 -47.80 -29.00 -50.68
C ALA A 610 -49.27 -29.13 -50.24
N LYS A 611 -50.12 -28.14 -50.53
CA LYS A 611 -51.56 -28.19 -50.22
C LYS A 611 -52.33 -29.16 -51.13
N GLY A 612 -51.98 -29.24 -52.42
CA GLY A 612 -52.66 -30.10 -53.39
C GLY A 612 -52.44 -31.61 -53.20
N ALA A 613 -51.59 -32.04 -52.26
CA ALA A 613 -51.17 -33.42 -52.07
C ALA A 613 -51.88 -34.17 -50.91
N VAL A 614 -52.78 -33.50 -50.17
CA VAL A 614 -53.38 -34.06 -48.93
C VAL A 614 -54.76 -34.71 -49.17
N ASP A 615 -55.47 -34.33 -50.24
CA ASP A 615 -56.90 -34.70 -50.45
C ASP A 615 -57.16 -36.05 -51.17
N LYS A 616 -56.19 -36.99 -51.21
CA LYS A 616 -56.39 -38.33 -51.80
C LYS A 616 -55.64 -39.44 -51.05
N VAL A 617 -56.35 -40.57 -50.82
CA VAL A 617 -55.86 -41.86 -50.27
C VAL A 617 -55.55 -41.76 -48.75
N LEU A 618 -56.32 -42.31 -47.79
CA LEU A 618 -57.40 -43.33 -47.77
C LEU A 618 -58.58 -42.96 -46.81
N PRO A 619 -59.74 -43.65 -46.87
CA PRO A 619 -60.90 -43.39 -46.02
C PRO A 619 -61.04 -44.31 -44.79
N GLY A 620 -61.69 -43.83 -43.72
CA GLY A 620 -62.18 -44.69 -42.61
C GLY A 620 -62.44 -43.99 -41.27
N SER A 621 -63.63 -44.18 -40.71
CA SER A 621 -64.11 -43.93 -39.33
C SER A 621 -63.08 -43.94 -38.18
N SER A 622 -63.25 -43.22 -37.05
CA SER A 622 -64.37 -42.35 -36.58
C SER A 622 -63.91 -41.48 -35.38
N ALA A 623 -64.72 -40.51 -34.97
CA ALA A 623 -64.37 -39.53 -33.93
C ALA A 623 -64.68 -39.97 -32.49
N ALA A 624 -63.84 -39.55 -31.51
CA ALA A 624 -64.30 -39.07 -30.20
C ALA A 624 -63.24 -38.24 -29.42
N LYS A 625 -63.73 -37.13 -28.85
CA LYS A 625 -63.29 -36.26 -27.73
C LYS A 625 -62.16 -36.72 -26.77
N THR A 626 -61.46 -35.71 -26.21
CA THR A 626 -60.88 -35.60 -24.82
C THR A 626 -60.05 -36.77 -24.28
N GLY A 627 -58.85 -36.61 -23.74
CA GLY A 627 -58.24 -35.49 -23.01
C GLY A 627 -57.44 -36.07 -21.81
N GLU A 628 -56.81 -35.22 -20.99
CA GLU A 628 -56.02 -35.54 -19.78
C GLU A 628 -54.55 -36.02 -19.91
N ALA A 629 -53.80 -35.62 -18.87
CA ALA A 629 -52.61 -36.19 -18.21
C ALA A 629 -51.52 -36.98 -18.97
N TRP A 630 -50.25 -36.54 -18.81
CA TRP A 630 -49.06 -37.37 -18.97
C TRP A 630 -48.00 -37.10 -17.88
N LEU A 631 -48.05 -37.87 -16.79
CA LEU A 631 -47.07 -38.05 -15.70
C LEU A 631 -47.39 -39.40 -15.01
N PRO A 632 -46.46 -40.06 -14.29
CA PRO A 632 -45.13 -40.48 -14.71
C PRO A 632 -44.78 -41.94 -14.29
N SER A 633 -43.71 -42.53 -14.81
CA SER A 633 -42.98 -43.67 -14.19
C SER A 633 -41.56 -43.78 -14.79
N THR A 634 -40.45 -44.17 -14.15
CA THR A 634 -40.08 -44.86 -12.88
C THR A 634 -39.95 -46.40 -12.90
N SER A 635 -38.71 -46.86 -13.12
CA SER A 635 -38.10 -48.08 -12.58
C SER A 635 -36.62 -47.71 -12.27
N ALA A 636 -35.95 -48.11 -11.17
CA ALA A 636 -35.81 -49.40 -10.47
C ALA A 636 -35.04 -50.43 -11.32
N SER A 637 -33.92 -51.05 -10.94
CA SER A 637 -33.13 -51.16 -9.68
C SER A 637 -31.78 -51.90 -10.02
N PRO A 638 -30.93 -52.44 -9.10
CA PRO A 638 -30.31 -51.93 -7.85
C PRO A 638 -28.77 -52.25 -7.69
N THR A 639 -28.16 -51.85 -6.55
CA THR A 639 -26.96 -52.49 -5.86
C THR A 639 -25.57 -52.52 -6.54
N LEU A 640 -24.39 -52.59 -5.88
CA LEU A 640 -23.87 -52.60 -4.47
C LEU A 640 -22.63 -51.64 -4.42
N ARG A 641 -22.34 -50.82 -3.38
CA ARG A 641 -21.80 -51.07 -2.01
C ARG A 641 -20.31 -51.50 -1.92
N GLY A 642 -19.50 -50.67 -1.26
CA GLY A 642 -18.30 -51.04 -0.48
C GLY A 642 -16.96 -50.65 -1.12
N GLU A 643 -16.02 -50.00 -0.43
CA GLU A 643 -16.01 -49.38 0.93
C GLU A 643 -15.54 -47.92 0.86
#